data_AF-A0A0V0VQ87-F1
#
_entry.id   AF-A0A0V0VQ87-F1
#
_cell.length_a   1.000
_cell.length_b   1.000
_cell.length_c   1.000
_cell.angle_alpha   90.00
_cell.angle_beta   90.00
_cell.angle_gamma   90.00
#
_symmetry.space_group_name_H-M   'P 1'
#
loop_
_entity.id
_entity.type
_entity.pdbx_description
1 polymer ?
#
loop_
_entity_poly.entity_id
_entity_poly.type
_entity_poly.pdbx_seq_one_letter_code
_entity_poly.pdbx_strand_id
1 'polypeptide(L)'
;MKTVNFNRVFFVFYVFYFATLIGNLLGNNRLESAVLDDAEIVTESDESKDVHSVPLYEQSSEKVKNAQAESTPDIQTDHETSESQVEFPKGKKYYEEALTHVTGNFFRNKADMKRGYELLTKAAEFDHTGALEYLAFMYLFGDSAPWNVNKSKEIFLHLAKRGSPKGQTGLGFLYAAGLLTNSSQADAVVLYNYAAIGGDPWAQMIMGYRYFTGTNVPQNCESALSHYRKIGLANLYLSGARGIEQNVYLAYHYYLTAATAGSGTALAFLGKMYLDGTPATPADPTTAFQYFSKAADKGNTLGYSGLGHMYYTGRGTEQNFSKAFKYFNLAAEQGSPEGQVYLGTMYYHGWGVTQNLPAALKLFHLASQSGNVVAYYNLGQMHAMGLGVARSCSTAVEFYKNVAERGVWSTMLMDAYLAYQNGLYDQSVVQYLFMAELGQLIYLSKNSINQRAFLLWKHSAEQGNGFSRVRVGDYHYYGIGTPVNYEEAAANYKTATELQRNPQAMFNLGYMHEKGIGIKQDLHLAKRFYDMALEVSADAALPVTLALVKLTILFTLEKLQHGEWWRLEFMESTFGSFWDLYIITAIGASIYMNIGTLSLQTRLKSFFTKTSAERLWKSVTSVSNVGRRKGRARSVRKAKDLNRGQTIGSGKINTLWPGLNSALTIGRQMLEPKYLPPDPEREQKLLKLREVTRVSRLKLHPLERGWSGTSLKGRKLGPPPCIAEQENSDQFKTVVLETKAVRHMTARLGQVKRISLLAVVGNGNGLAVYQDFWAECRSTQIFAQRMPEGYGLRCHRALKSICELVGIKNLYAKVEGNTRCYQSLTKAFFTGLLNQETYQQLADRKRLLVVEFAKEKDYFPKVIARPSGDESVRRDSEIDKDEVLDVDDLYGEGRYPYKRPKRKPFWINQAGYLHKLWKEHPKRNMDEVKIRLLAEGIIADDTVESRVLRRDQEQRLVVEGEIPLPIGIGLSEVRKETLNSFCTWMRKREN
;
A
#
# COMPACT_ATOMS: atom_id res chain seq x y z
N MET A 1 81.68 -7.94 -4.55
CA MET A 1 80.42 -8.50 -3.99
C MET A 1 79.67 -7.54 -3.07
N LYS A 2 80.20 -7.08 -1.92
CA LYS A 2 79.44 -6.26 -0.95
C LYS A 2 78.79 -4.97 -1.52
N THR A 3 79.33 -4.39 -2.60
CA THR A 3 78.74 -3.22 -3.29
C THR A 3 77.50 -3.52 -4.15
N VAL A 4 77.34 -4.75 -4.65
CA VAL A 4 76.27 -5.11 -5.59
C VAL A 4 74.91 -5.22 -4.88
N ASN A 5 74.89 -5.78 -3.67
CA ASN A 5 73.64 -5.92 -2.90
C ASN A 5 73.09 -4.56 -2.44
N PHE A 6 73.95 -3.57 -2.19
CA PHE A 6 73.51 -2.22 -1.83
C PHE A 6 72.73 -1.57 -2.98
N ASN A 7 73.23 -1.66 -4.22
CA ASN A 7 72.52 -1.16 -5.40
C ASN A 7 71.26 -1.97 -5.73
N ARG A 8 71.20 -3.28 -5.46
CA ARG A 8 69.95 -4.07 -5.64
C ARG A 8 68.86 -3.66 -4.63
N VAL A 9 69.22 -3.53 -3.35
CA VAL A 9 68.30 -3.03 -2.32
C VAL A 9 67.87 -1.59 -2.67
N PHE A 10 68.81 -0.73 -3.08
CA PHE A 10 68.46 0.61 -3.57
C PHE A 10 67.59 0.59 -4.82
N PHE A 11 67.73 -0.35 -5.76
CA PHE A 11 66.86 -0.40 -6.94
C PHE A 11 65.43 -0.83 -6.58
N VAL A 12 65.27 -1.82 -5.68
CA VAL A 12 63.94 -2.19 -5.14
C VAL A 12 63.33 -1.03 -4.36
N PHE A 13 64.10 -0.41 -3.45
CA PHE A 13 63.64 0.79 -2.75
C PHE A 13 63.38 1.97 -3.68
N TYR A 14 64.12 2.14 -4.78
CA TYR A 14 63.92 3.22 -5.75
C TYR A 14 62.69 2.96 -6.61
N VAL A 15 62.36 1.71 -6.96
CA VAL A 15 61.10 1.35 -7.63
C VAL A 15 59.90 1.53 -6.70
N PHE A 16 60.00 1.11 -5.42
CA PHE A 16 58.96 1.41 -4.42
C PHE A 16 58.86 2.91 -4.10
N TYR A 17 59.99 3.62 -4.04
CA TYR A 17 60.03 5.06 -3.83
C TYR A 17 59.45 5.78 -5.05
N PHE A 18 59.73 5.35 -6.29
CA PHE A 18 59.07 5.86 -7.49
C PHE A 18 57.57 5.56 -7.49
N ALA A 19 57.12 4.39 -7.02
CA ALA A 19 55.69 4.11 -6.87
C ALA A 19 55.02 5.05 -5.84
N THR A 20 55.67 5.32 -4.71
CA THR A 20 55.18 6.32 -3.73
C THR A 20 55.39 7.76 -4.18
N LEU A 21 56.39 8.06 -5.01
CA LEU A 21 56.65 9.38 -5.57
C LEU A 21 55.68 9.69 -6.69
N ILE A 22 55.29 8.71 -7.51
CA ILE A 22 54.14 8.80 -8.43
C ILE A 22 52.87 9.01 -7.61
N GLY A 23 52.65 8.24 -6.54
CA GLY A 23 51.53 8.46 -5.61
C GLY A 23 51.49 9.84 -4.96
N ASN A 24 52.67 10.45 -4.68
CA ASN A 24 52.79 11.78 -4.09
C ASN A 24 52.85 12.91 -5.14
N LEU A 25 53.28 12.66 -6.38
CA LEU A 25 53.23 13.62 -7.50
C LEU A 25 51.81 13.73 -8.05
N LEU A 26 51.08 12.62 -8.12
CA LEU A 26 49.62 12.60 -8.30
C LEU A 26 48.87 13.14 -7.06
N GLY A 27 49.57 13.38 -5.94
CA GLY A 27 49.03 14.00 -4.72
C GLY A 27 49.35 15.48 -4.54
N ASN A 28 50.48 15.97 -5.09
CA ASN A 28 50.98 17.34 -4.91
C ASN A 28 51.00 18.19 -6.19
N ASN A 29 50.82 17.60 -7.38
CA ASN A 29 50.40 18.40 -8.53
C ASN A 29 48.94 18.83 -8.31
N ARG A 30 48.64 20.10 -8.58
CA ARG A 30 47.34 20.73 -8.34
C ARG A 30 46.19 19.97 -9.01
N LEU A 31 45.51 19.13 -8.24
CA LEU A 31 44.17 18.60 -8.55
C LEU A 31 43.08 19.29 -7.71
N GLU A 32 43.43 20.33 -6.95
CA GLU A 32 42.51 21.33 -6.39
C GLU A 32 41.94 22.26 -7.47
N SER A 33 41.36 21.68 -8.53
CA SER A 33 40.55 22.38 -9.55
C SER A 33 39.73 21.44 -10.44
N ALA A 34 40.19 20.20 -10.67
CA ALA A 34 39.73 19.33 -11.76
C ALA A 34 38.50 18.43 -11.46
N VAL A 35 37.56 18.89 -10.61
CA VAL A 35 36.20 18.30 -10.48
C VAL A 35 35.15 19.42 -10.37
N LEU A 36 35.43 20.52 -11.07
CA LEU A 36 34.46 21.53 -11.49
C LEU A 36 34.57 21.62 -13.02
N ASP A 37 33.47 22.02 -13.64
CA ASP A 37 33.37 22.37 -15.06
C ASP A 37 33.52 21.20 -16.07
N ASP A 38 32.66 20.18 -15.95
CA ASP A 38 32.10 19.45 -17.13
C ASP A 38 31.18 20.40 -17.93
N ALA A 39 31.78 21.50 -18.42
CA ALA A 39 31.15 22.60 -19.13
C ALA A 39 32.21 23.45 -19.86
N GLU A 40 33.20 22.82 -20.49
CA GLU A 40 34.22 23.55 -21.27
C GLU A 40 33.58 24.30 -22.44
N ILE A 41 33.74 25.63 -22.40
CA ILE A 41 33.48 26.51 -23.53
C ILE A 41 34.66 26.38 -24.48
N VAL A 42 34.41 25.95 -25.72
CA VAL A 42 35.39 26.04 -26.80
C VAL A 42 35.58 27.51 -27.16
N THR A 43 36.74 28.08 -26.84
CA THR A 43 37.17 29.38 -27.35
C THR A 43 37.75 29.24 -28.75
N GLU A 44 37.35 30.12 -29.66
CA GLU A 44 37.74 30.10 -31.07
C GLU A 44 39.23 30.35 -31.29
N SER A 45 39.78 29.76 -32.35
CA SER A 45 40.95 30.29 -33.05
C SER A 45 40.81 29.98 -34.56
N ASP A 46 40.57 31.04 -35.33
CA ASP A 46 40.46 31.15 -36.78
C ASP A 46 40.89 29.95 -37.65
N GLU A 47 39.97 29.45 -38.48
CA GLU A 47 40.12 29.65 -39.93
C GLU A 47 38.76 29.63 -40.65
N SER A 48 38.65 30.44 -41.70
CA SER A 48 37.38 30.72 -42.38
C SER A 48 37.04 29.71 -43.49
N LYS A 49 35.74 29.41 -43.68
CA LYS A 49 35.03 29.75 -44.95
C LYS A 49 33.53 29.40 -45.05
N ASP A 50 32.88 30.20 -45.90
CA ASP A 50 31.77 29.88 -46.81
C ASP A 50 30.45 29.36 -46.22
N VAL A 51 29.67 30.34 -45.76
CA VAL A 51 28.26 30.58 -46.14
C VAL A 51 27.68 29.61 -47.18
N HIS A 52 26.56 28.97 -46.86
CA HIS A 52 25.45 28.84 -47.82
C HIS A 52 24.08 28.76 -47.14
N SER A 53 23.14 29.54 -47.67
CA SER A 53 21.74 29.61 -47.26
C SER A 53 20.95 28.36 -47.67
N VAL A 54 20.17 27.79 -46.75
CA VAL A 54 19.09 26.85 -47.11
C VAL A 54 17.87 27.66 -47.59
N PRO A 55 17.36 27.43 -48.81
CA PRO A 55 16.34 28.30 -49.41
C PRO A 55 14.91 27.98 -48.94
N LEU A 56 14.07 29.01 -48.95
CA LEU A 56 12.62 28.85 -49.06
C LEU A 56 12.26 28.22 -50.42
N TYR A 57 11.21 27.39 -50.44
CA TYR A 57 10.34 27.34 -51.61
C TYR A 57 8.88 27.19 -51.17
N GLU A 58 7.99 27.78 -51.95
CA GLU A 58 6.57 27.95 -51.66
C GLU A 58 5.76 27.65 -52.93
N GLN A 59 4.47 27.36 -52.79
CA GLN A 59 3.50 27.21 -53.89
C GLN A 59 3.74 25.93 -54.75
N SER A 60 2.78 25.43 -55.54
CA SER A 60 1.41 25.88 -55.80
C SER A 60 0.43 24.69 -55.87
N SER A 61 -0.86 25.00 -56.02
CA SER A 61 -1.98 24.05 -56.16
C SER A 61 -2.23 23.60 -57.61
N GLU A 62 -3.15 22.63 -57.75
CA GLU A 62 -3.86 22.23 -58.99
C GLU A 62 -3.10 21.32 -59.99
N LYS A 63 -3.73 20.56 -60.91
CA LYS A 63 -5.03 19.80 -61.00
C LYS A 63 -5.01 19.08 -62.39
N VAL A 64 -5.96 18.15 -62.65
CA VAL A 64 -6.34 17.64 -64.01
C VAL A 64 -5.48 16.55 -64.69
N LYS A 65 -5.90 15.28 -64.49
CA LYS A 65 -6.28 14.23 -65.49
C LYS A 65 -5.35 13.70 -66.61
N ASN A 66 -5.59 12.39 -66.89
CA ASN A 66 -5.56 11.65 -68.17
C ASN A 66 -4.23 11.16 -68.79
N ALA A 67 -4.07 9.82 -68.80
CA ALA A 67 -3.76 9.01 -69.98
C ALA A 67 -4.23 7.54 -69.75
N GLN A 68 -4.42 6.76 -70.81
CA GLN A 68 -4.85 5.33 -70.80
C GLN A 68 -3.94 4.51 -71.74
N ALA A 69 -4.27 3.21 -71.92
CA ALA A 69 -3.79 2.28 -72.96
C ALA A 69 -2.36 1.67 -72.77
N GLU A 70 -2.09 0.39 -73.08
CA GLU A 70 -2.97 -0.80 -73.20
C GLU A 70 -2.15 -2.12 -73.28
N SER A 71 -2.85 -3.23 -73.57
CA SER A 71 -2.39 -4.57 -74.01
C SER A 71 -2.20 -5.69 -72.96
N THR A 72 -2.88 -6.81 -73.24
CA THR A 72 -2.73 -8.16 -72.67
C THR A 72 -2.16 -9.10 -73.76
N PRO A 73 -1.83 -10.37 -73.47
CA PRO A 73 -2.86 -11.42 -73.61
C PRO A 73 -2.80 -12.59 -72.60
N ASP A 74 -3.99 -13.13 -72.27
CA ASP A 74 -4.44 -14.54 -72.22
C ASP A 74 -3.54 -15.64 -71.58
N ILE A 75 -4.07 -16.64 -70.85
CA ILE A 75 -5.07 -17.63 -71.30
C ILE A 75 -6.15 -17.92 -70.23
N GLN A 76 -7.40 -18.00 -70.71
CA GLN A 76 -8.58 -18.79 -70.28
C GLN A 76 -8.57 -19.42 -68.86
N THR A 77 -9.41 -19.01 -67.91
CA THR A 77 -10.89 -19.22 -67.79
C THR A 77 -11.35 -20.66 -67.64
N ASP A 78 -11.99 -20.95 -66.51
CA ASP A 78 -13.19 -21.79 -66.41
C ASP A 78 -14.19 -21.09 -65.47
N HIS A 79 -15.49 -21.26 -65.72
CA HIS A 79 -16.57 -20.58 -65.00
C HIS A 79 -17.32 -21.51 -64.06
N GLU A 80 -17.45 -21.13 -62.78
CA GLU A 80 -18.67 -21.41 -61.99
C GLU A 80 -19.22 -20.12 -61.38
N THR A 81 -20.51 -19.86 -61.59
CA THR A 81 -21.20 -18.66 -61.12
C THR A 81 -21.94 -18.93 -59.80
N SER A 82 -21.62 -18.20 -58.73
CA SER A 82 -22.48 -18.16 -57.53
C SER A 82 -22.50 -16.81 -56.81
N GLU A 83 -23.70 -16.48 -56.36
CA GLU A 83 -24.16 -15.21 -55.77
C GLU A 83 -23.42 -14.89 -54.46
N SER A 84 -22.64 -13.80 -54.41
CA SER A 84 -21.73 -13.56 -53.26
C SER A 84 -21.50 -12.09 -52.87
N GLN A 85 -22.31 -11.13 -53.34
CA GLN A 85 -22.13 -9.69 -53.04
C GLN A 85 -23.19 -9.02 -52.15
N VAL A 86 -24.14 -9.78 -51.57
CA VAL A 86 -25.28 -9.22 -50.79
C VAL A 86 -25.10 -9.30 -49.25
N GLU A 87 -24.06 -9.98 -48.77
CA GLU A 87 -23.97 -10.43 -47.37
C GLU A 87 -23.32 -9.43 -46.40
N PHE A 88 -22.37 -8.60 -46.88
CA PHE A 88 -21.58 -7.66 -46.05
C PHE A 88 -22.35 -6.79 -45.04
N PRO A 89 -23.53 -6.20 -45.34
CA PRO A 89 -24.25 -5.38 -44.36
C PRO A 89 -24.80 -6.18 -43.16
N LYS A 90 -24.99 -7.51 -43.28
CA LYS A 90 -25.53 -8.34 -42.20
C LYS A 90 -24.52 -8.49 -41.05
N GLY A 91 -23.27 -8.83 -41.36
CA GLY A 91 -22.20 -9.03 -40.38
C GLY A 91 -21.92 -7.79 -39.54
N LYS A 92 -21.87 -6.61 -40.18
CA LYS A 92 -21.71 -5.33 -39.50
C LYS A 92 -22.85 -5.05 -38.51
N LYS A 93 -24.11 -5.29 -38.91
CA LYS A 93 -25.28 -5.06 -38.03
C LYS A 93 -25.22 -5.94 -36.77
N TYR A 94 -24.90 -7.23 -36.90
CA TYR A 94 -24.76 -8.12 -35.74
C TYR A 94 -23.61 -7.71 -34.81
N TYR A 95 -22.51 -7.19 -35.37
CA TYR A 95 -21.40 -6.66 -34.58
C TYR A 95 -21.78 -5.40 -33.80
N GLU A 96 -22.50 -4.46 -34.44
CA GLU A 96 -23.01 -3.25 -33.78
C GLU A 96 -24.03 -3.58 -32.68
N GLU A 97 -24.94 -4.53 -32.90
CA GLU A 97 -25.86 -5.04 -31.86
C GLU A 97 -25.07 -5.70 -30.71
N ALA A 98 -24.07 -6.53 -31.02
CA ALA A 98 -23.25 -7.21 -30.02
C ALA A 98 -22.50 -6.23 -29.10
N LEU A 99 -21.96 -5.14 -29.67
CA LEU A 99 -21.25 -4.12 -28.88
C LEU A 99 -22.13 -3.52 -27.79
N THR A 100 -23.43 -3.28 -28.04
CA THR A 100 -24.34 -2.74 -27.01
C THR A 100 -24.44 -3.64 -25.77
N HIS A 101 -24.40 -4.96 -25.96
CA HIS A 101 -24.43 -5.95 -24.87
C HIS A 101 -23.06 -6.16 -24.21
N VAL A 102 -21.94 -5.93 -24.91
CA VAL A 102 -20.58 -6.17 -24.41
C VAL A 102 -19.98 -4.96 -23.68
N THR A 103 -20.36 -3.73 -24.06
CA THR A 103 -19.81 -2.48 -23.47
C THR A 103 -20.67 -1.90 -22.34
N GLY A 104 -21.90 -2.39 -22.15
CA GLY A 104 -22.82 -1.90 -21.12
C GLY A 104 -22.46 -2.30 -19.68
N ASN A 105 -22.19 -1.30 -18.84
CA ASN A 105 -22.14 -1.30 -17.36
C ASN A 105 -21.22 -2.30 -16.63
N PHE A 106 -20.58 -1.81 -15.55
CA PHE A 106 -19.58 -2.56 -14.77
C PHE A 106 -20.14 -3.78 -14.01
N PHE A 107 -21.46 -3.85 -13.78
CA PHE A 107 -22.14 -5.00 -13.19
C PHE A 107 -22.76 -5.87 -14.30
N ARG A 108 -21.89 -6.50 -15.11
CA ARG A 108 -22.30 -7.36 -16.25
C ARG A 108 -23.21 -8.51 -15.82
N ASN A 109 -24.43 -8.56 -16.35
CA ASN A 109 -25.28 -9.76 -16.25
C ASN A 109 -24.70 -10.91 -17.08
N LYS A 110 -24.74 -12.13 -16.54
CA LYS A 110 -24.31 -13.33 -17.27
C LYS A 110 -25.18 -13.63 -18.51
N ALA A 111 -26.43 -13.17 -18.52
CA ALA A 111 -27.33 -13.31 -19.66
C ALA A 111 -26.93 -12.39 -20.84
N ASP A 112 -26.67 -11.11 -20.56
CA ASP A 112 -26.34 -10.12 -21.59
C ASP A 112 -24.99 -10.43 -22.27
N MET A 113 -23.99 -10.86 -21.50
CA MET A 113 -22.71 -11.33 -22.07
C MET A 113 -22.86 -12.60 -22.93
N LYS A 114 -23.76 -13.51 -22.59
CA LYS A 114 -24.07 -14.69 -23.43
C LYS A 114 -24.71 -14.27 -24.76
N ARG A 115 -25.65 -13.31 -24.72
CA ARG A 115 -26.27 -12.73 -25.92
C ARG A 115 -25.27 -11.97 -26.78
N GLY A 116 -24.37 -11.20 -26.18
CA GLY A 116 -23.26 -10.53 -26.86
C GLY A 116 -22.33 -11.52 -27.58
N TYR A 117 -21.97 -12.63 -26.91
CA TYR A 117 -21.20 -13.73 -27.53
C TYR A 117 -21.95 -14.36 -28.72
N GLU A 118 -23.25 -14.66 -28.60
CA GLU A 118 -24.07 -15.24 -29.68
C GLU A 118 -24.24 -14.31 -30.89
N LEU A 119 -24.19 -13.00 -30.69
CA LEU A 119 -24.18 -12.01 -31.76
C LEU A 119 -22.79 -11.85 -32.39
N LEU A 120 -21.71 -11.91 -31.59
CA LEU A 120 -20.34 -11.94 -32.10
C LEU A 120 -20.05 -13.19 -32.95
N THR A 121 -20.55 -14.36 -32.58
CA THR A 121 -20.39 -15.58 -33.41
C THR A 121 -21.09 -15.43 -34.74
N LYS A 122 -22.32 -14.88 -34.78
CA LYS A 122 -23.03 -14.58 -36.04
C LYS A 122 -22.28 -13.55 -36.89
N ALA A 123 -21.76 -12.49 -36.28
CA ALA A 123 -20.95 -11.51 -37.00
C ALA A 123 -19.64 -12.11 -37.57
N ALA A 124 -19.07 -13.10 -36.89
CA ALA A 124 -17.88 -13.83 -37.36
C ALA A 124 -18.18 -14.93 -38.39
N GLU A 125 -19.41 -15.45 -38.46
CA GLU A 125 -19.89 -16.29 -39.58
C GLU A 125 -19.91 -15.47 -40.88
N PHE A 126 -20.26 -14.18 -40.81
CA PHE A 126 -20.07 -13.18 -41.88
C PHE A 126 -18.64 -12.58 -41.93
N ASP A 127 -17.65 -13.25 -41.33
CA ASP A 127 -16.22 -12.96 -41.43
C ASP A 127 -15.82 -11.50 -41.05
N HIS A 128 -16.60 -10.87 -40.17
CA HIS A 128 -16.39 -9.49 -39.75
C HIS A 128 -15.13 -9.37 -38.87
N THR A 129 -14.11 -8.67 -39.37
CA THR A 129 -12.78 -8.55 -38.73
C THR A 129 -12.85 -8.12 -37.27
N GLY A 130 -13.66 -7.10 -36.94
CA GLY A 130 -13.85 -6.66 -35.57
C GLY A 130 -14.51 -7.71 -34.67
N ALA A 131 -15.40 -8.54 -35.21
CA ALA A 131 -16.03 -9.61 -34.42
C ALA A 131 -15.05 -10.75 -34.13
N LEU A 132 -14.25 -11.12 -35.13
CA LEU A 132 -13.14 -12.07 -34.99
C LEU A 132 -12.11 -11.59 -33.96
N GLU A 133 -11.76 -10.30 -33.94
CA GLU A 133 -10.85 -9.73 -32.93
C GLU A 133 -11.38 -9.94 -31.50
N TYR A 134 -12.64 -9.58 -31.22
CA TYR A 134 -13.24 -9.80 -29.89
C TYR A 134 -13.34 -11.29 -29.53
N LEU A 135 -13.77 -12.15 -30.48
CA LEU A 135 -13.84 -13.59 -30.23
C LEU A 135 -12.47 -14.20 -29.92
N ALA A 136 -11.41 -13.80 -30.64
CA ALA A 136 -10.07 -14.32 -30.41
C ALA A 136 -9.59 -14.05 -28.97
N PHE A 137 -9.82 -12.85 -28.44
CA PHE A 137 -9.53 -12.51 -27.04
C PHE A 137 -10.50 -13.18 -26.04
N MET A 138 -11.79 -13.32 -26.36
CA MET A 138 -12.74 -14.08 -25.52
C MET A 138 -12.31 -15.54 -25.37
N TYR A 139 -11.93 -16.22 -26.46
CA TYR A 139 -11.42 -17.60 -26.44
C TYR A 139 -10.06 -17.71 -25.71
N LEU A 140 -9.21 -16.68 -25.76
CA LEU A 140 -7.92 -16.63 -25.06
C LEU A 140 -8.07 -16.55 -23.53
N PHE A 141 -8.95 -15.66 -23.06
CA PHE A 141 -9.10 -15.34 -21.64
C PHE A 141 -10.24 -16.10 -20.93
N GLY A 142 -11.19 -16.66 -21.69
CA GLY A 142 -12.37 -17.33 -21.13
C GLY A 142 -13.42 -16.37 -20.56
N ASP A 143 -13.40 -15.09 -20.93
CA ASP A 143 -14.52 -14.19 -20.63
C ASP A 143 -15.69 -14.55 -21.54
N SER A 144 -16.71 -15.17 -20.94
CA SER A 144 -18.04 -15.46 -21.51
C SER A 144 -18.09 -16.47 -22.66
N ALA A 145 -17.02 -16.65 -23.43
CA ALA A 145 -16.79 -17.80 -24.30
C ALA A 145 -16.17 -18.99 -23.55
N PRO A 146 -16.35 -20.25 -24.00
CA PRO A 146 -15.60 -21.38 -23.47
C PRO A 146 -14.11 -21.23 -23.80
N TRP A 147 -13.25 -21.27 -22.77
CA TRP A 147 -11.80 -21.09 -22.92
C TRP A 147 -11.19 -22.10 -23.90
N ASN A 148 -10.61 -21.62 -25.00
CA ASN A 148 -10.05 -22.45 -26.06
C ASN A 148 -8.93 -21.69 -26.79
N VAL A 149 -7.70 -21.87 -26.31
CA VAL A 149 -6.52 -21.19 -26.87
C VAL A 149 -6.20 -21.66 -28.30
N ASN A 150 -6.59 -22.88 -28.71
CA ASN A 150 -6.38 -23.36 -30.09
C ASN A 150 -7.22 -22.53 -31.06
N LYS A 151 -8.52 -22.41 -30.79
CA LYS A 151 -9.44 -21.61 -31.62
C LYS A 151 -9.09 -20.12 -31.60
N SER A 152 -8.60 -19.61 -30.47
CA SER A 152 -8.03 -18.26 -30.35
C SER A 152 -6.83 -18.07 -31.31
N LYS A 153 -5.86 -19.00 -31.29
CA LYS A 153 -4.67 -19.00 -32.16
C LYS A 153 -5.04 -19.06 -33.64
N GLU A 154 -6.01 -19.88 -34.03
CA GLU A 154 -6.51 -19.98 -35.41
C GLU A 154 -7.09 -18.63 -35.90
N ILE A 155 -7.92 -17.98 -35.09
CA ILE A 155 -8.50 -16.66 -35.41
C ILE A 155 -7.40 -15.59 -35.45
N PHE A 156 -6.44 -15.58 -34.52
CA PHE A 156 -5.32 -14.65 -34.55
C PHE A 156 -4.41 -14.83 -35.77
N LEU A 157 -4.17 -16.08 -36.22
CA LEU A 157 -3.46 -16.35 -37.48
C LEU A 157 -4.24 -15.83 -38.70
N HIS A 158 -5.57 -15.97 -38.72
CA HIS A 158 -6.41 -15.43 -39.79
C HIS A 158 -6.38 -13.89 -39.82
N LEU A 159 -6.52 -13.25 -38.66
CA LEU A 159 -6.44 -11.79 -38.50
C LEU A 159 -5.06 -11.23 -38.86
N ALA A 160 -3.98 -11.91 -38.47
CA ALA A 160 -2.62 -11.49 -38.80
C ALA A 160 -2.34 -11.58 -40.30
N LYS A 161 -2.83 -12.62 -41.00
CA LYS A 161 -2.80 -12.71 -42.48
C LYS A 161 -3.55 -11.57 -43.17
N ARG A 162 -4.59 -11.00 -42.54
CA ARG A 162 -5.33 -9.82 -43.01
C ARG A 162 -4.70 -8.48 -42.62
N GLY A 163 -3.58 -8.49 -41.90
CA GLY A 163 -2.94 -7.27 -41.41
C GLY A 163 -3.66 -6.57 -40.26
N SER A 164 -4.59 -7.24 -39.54
CA SER A 164 -5.22 -6.65 -38.35
C SER A 164 -4.15 -6.36 -37.27
N PRO A 165 -4.01 -5.11 -36.80
CA PRO A 165 -3.04 -4.77 -35.77
C PRO A 165 -3.30 -5.53 -34.46
N LYS A 166 -4.56 -5.62 -34.01
CA LYS A 166 -4.91 -6.38 -32.79
C LYS A 166 -4.70 -7.89 -32.98
N GLY A 167 -4.92 -8.39 -34.21
CA GLY A 167 -4.61 -9.76 -34.59
C GLY A 167 -3.12 -10.09 -34.44
N GLN A 168 -2.27 -9.19 -34.94
CA GLN A 168 -0.82 -9.27 -34.79
C GLN A 168 -0.38 -9.15 -33.31
N THR A 169 -0.97 -8.26 -32.52
CA THR A 169 -0.71 -8.17 -31.06
C THR A 169 -1.07 -9.46 -30.32
N GLY A 170 -2.25 -10.03 -30.59
CA GLY A 170 -2.70 -11.29 -29.97
C GLY A 170 -1.83 -12.48 -30.37
N LEU A 171 -1.44 -12.57 -31.64
CA LEU A 171 -0.51 -13.59 -32.13
C LEU A 171 0.90 -13.42 -31.53
N GLY A 172 1.41 -12.18 -31.47
CA GLY A 172 2.68 -11.83 -30.82
C GLY A 172 2.68 -12.14 -29.32
N PHE A 173 1.53 -12.06 -28.65
CA PHE A 173 1.36 -12.52 -27.26
C PHE A 173 1.48 -14.03 -27.15
N LEU A 174 0.85 -14.82 -28.02
CA LEU A 174 0.98 -16.28 -28.00
C LEU A 174 2.44 -16.73 -28.20
N TYR A 175 3.15 -16.16 -29.17
CA TYR A 175 4.58 -16.42 -29.38
C TYR A 175 5.46 -15.93 -28.21
N ALA A 176 5.18 -14.76 -27.63
CA ALA A 176 5.92 -14.24 -26.47
C ALA A 176 5.69 -15.06 -25.18
N ALA A 177 4.54 -15.71 -25.05
CA ALA A 177 4.18 -16.51 -23.87
C ALA A 177 4.52 -18.00 -24.02
N GLY A 178 4.83 -18.48 -25.24
CA GLY A 178 5.00 -19.92 -25.53
C GLY A 178 3.68 -20.70 -25.43
N LEU A 179 2.55 -20.05 -25.72
CA LEU A 179 1.24 -20.69 -25.68
C LEU A 179 0.98 -21.38 -27.02
N LEU A 180 0.84 -22.72 -26.99
CA LEU A 180 0.60 -23.60 -28.15
C LEU A 180 1.66 -23.49 -29.28
N THR A 181 2.82 -22.94 -28.96
CA THR A 181 3.97 -22.74 -29.84
C THR A 181 5.22 -22.71 -28.97
N ASN A 182 6.39 -23.01 -29.53
CA ASN A 182 7.64 -22.71 -28.83
C ASN A 182 7.76 -21.19 -28.63
N SER A 183 8.16 -20.75 -27.43
CA SER A 183 8.31 -19.32 -27.13
C SER A 183 9.32 -18.66 -28.05
N SER A 184 8.84 -17.87 -29.01
CA SER A 184 9.68 -17.11 -29.95
C SER A 184 9.55 -15.61 -29.65
N GLN A 185 10.58 -15.05 -29.02
CA GLN A 185 10.62 -13.62 -28.72
C GLN A 185 10.93 -12.77 -29.97
N ALA A 186 11.58 -13.36 -30.99
CA ALA A 186 11.85 -12.70 -32.26
C ALA A 186 10.54 -12.48 -33.05
N ASP A 187 9.78 -13.54 -33.30
CA ASP A 187 8.48 -13.45 -34.00
C ASP A 187 7.51 -12.53 -33.26
N ALA A 188 7.51 -12.58 -31.92
CA ALA A 188 6.73 -11.67 -31.10
C ALA A 188 7.11 -10.20 -31.31
N VAL A 189 8.41 -9.85 -31.26
CA VAL A 189 8.88 -8.47 -31.50
C VAL A 189 8.54 -7.99 -32.91
N VAL A 190 8.68 -8.85 -33.93
CA VAL A 190 8.29 -8.53 -35.31
C VAL A 190 6.78 -8.24 -35.41
N LEU A 191 5.94 -9.10 -34.82
CA LEU A 191 4.48 -8.91 -34.81
C LEU A 191 4.05 -7.67 -34.01
N TYR A 192 4.68 -7.38 -32.86
CA TYR A 192 4.41 -6.15 -32.11
C TYR A 192 4.88 -4.89 -32.84
N ASN A 193 5.97 -4.94 -33.62
CA ASN A 193 6.38 -3.82 -34.46
C ASN A 193 5.35 -3.52 -35.55
N TYR A 194 4.89 -4.54 -36.30
CA TYR A 194 3.84 -4.35 -37.31
C TYR A 194 2.52 -3.84 -36.69
N ALA A 195 2.11 -4.39 -35.55
CA ALA A 195 0.92 -3.93 -34.83
C ALA A 195 1.06 -2.49 -34.30
N ALA A 196 2.24 -2.10 -33.81
CA ALA A 196 2.51 -0.76 -33.30
C ALA A 196 2.53 0.29 -34.43
N ILE A 197 3.06 -0.07 -35.60
CA ILE A 197 2.97 0.72 -36.84
C ILE A 197 1.52 0.82 -37.31
N GLY A 198 0.77 -0.29 -37.27
CA GLY A 198 -0.67 -0.37 -37.53
C GLY A 198 -1.55 0.33 -36.49
N GLY A 199 -0.96 0.98 -35.47
CA GLY A 199 -1.67 1.85 -34.55
C GLY A 199 -2.22 1.19 -33.28
N ASP A 200 -1.96 -0.09 -33.01
CA ASP A 200 -2.47 -0.75 -31.82
C ASP A 200 -1.82 -0.20 -30.52
N PRO A 201 -2.61 0.36 -29.56
CA PRO A 201 -2.06 0.94 -28.34
C PRO A 201 -1.37 -0.09 -27.43
N TRP A 202 -1.81 -1.36 -27.45
CA TRP A 202 -1.18 -2.40 -26.64
C TRP A 202 0.19 -2.78 -27.20
N ALA A 203 0.32 -2.96 -28.52
CA ALA A 203 1.61 -3.15 -29.17
C ALA A 203 2.58 -1.98 -28.95
N GLN A 204 2.11 -0.73 -29.07
CA GLN A 204 2.93 0.45 -28.77
C GLN A 204 3.41 0.45 -27.31
N MET A 205 2.53 0.16 -26.35
CA MET A 205 2.91 0.05 -24.93
C MET A 205 3.89 -1.10 -24.66
N ILE A 206 3.72 -2.26 -25.33
CA ILE A 206 4.57 -3.43 -25.20
C ILE A 206 5.96 -3.15 -25.79
N MET A 207 6.05 -2.51 -26.96
CA MET A 207 7.34 -2.13 -27.55
C MET A 207 8.05 -1.06 -26.72
N GLY A 208 7.34 -0.03 -26.25
CA GLY A 208 7.88 0.96 -25.32
C GLY A 208 8.50 0.32 -24.07
N TYR A 209 7.81 -0.66 -23.49
CA TYR A 209 8.31 -1.42 -22.34
C TYR A 209 9.51 -2.32 -22.69
N ARG A 210 9.48 -3.00 -23.84
CA ARG A 210 10.57 -3.88 -24.30
C ARG A 210 11.86 -3.10 -24.55
N TYR A 211 11.78 -1.93 -25.20
CA TYR A 211 12.93 -1.03 -25.37
C TYR A 211 13.39 -0.41 -24.04
N PHE A 212 12.49 -0.09 -23.12
CA PHE A 212 12.85 0.45 -21.80
C PHE A 212 13.59 -0.57 -20.91
N THR A 213 13.22 -1.84 -21.00
CA THR A 213 13.76 -2.93 -20.15
C THR A 213 14.82 -3.80 -20.82
N GLY A 214 15.10 -3.59 -22.12
CA GLY A 214 16.10 -4.37 -22.87
C GLY A 214 15.70 -5.82 -23.16
N THR A 215 14.40 -6.16 -23.11
CA THR A 215 13.95 -7.55 -23.20
C THR A 215 13.83 -8.03 -24.65
N ASN A 216 14.85 -8.74 -25.12
CA ASN A 216 15.00 -9.29 -26.49
C ASN A 216 15.16 -8.23 -27.60
N VAL A 217 15.41 -6.98 -27.21
CA VAL A 217 15.73 -5.83 -28.06
C VAL A 217 16.76 -5.01 -27.25
N PRO A 218 17.82 -4.43 -27.84
CA PRO A 218 18.76 -3.60 -27.08
C PRO A 218 18.02 -2.49 -26.32
N GLN A 219 18.43 -2.25 -25.07
CA GLN A 219 17.82 -1.22 -24.24
C GLN A 219 18.07 0.15 -24.87
N ASN A 220 17.00 0.86 -25.24
CA ASN A 220 17.10 2.16 -25.88
C ASN A 220 16.02 3.09 -25.32
N CYS A 221 16.43 4.11 -24.57
CA CYS A 221 15.51 5.07 -23.96
C CYS A 221 14.79 5.94 -25.01
N GLU A 222 15.40 6.23 -26.16
CA GLU A 222 14.80 7.03 -27.22
C GLU A 222 13.75 6.25 -28.01
N SER A 223 13.98 4.97 -28.28
CA SER A 223 12.98 4.07 -28.87
C SER A 223 11.85 3.75 -27.89
N ALA A 224 12.17 3.56 -26.60
CA ALA A 224 11.16 3.44 -25.56
C ALA A 224 10.29 4.70 -25.47
N LEU A 225 10.94 5.88 -25.47
CA LEU A 225 10.27 7.16 -25.54
C LEU A 225 9.43 7.26 -26.80
N SER A 226 9.93 6.95 -28.00
CA SER A 226 9.21 7.16 -29.28
C SER A 226 7.83 6.48 -29.30
N HIS A 227 7.70 5.27 -28.76
CA HIS A 227 6.41 4.58 -28.62
C HIS A 227 5.48 5.24 -27.58
N TYR A 228 6.01 5.78 -26.49
CA TYR A 228 5.25 6.58 -25.51
C TYR A 228 5.10 8.07 -25.91
N ARG A 229 5.77 8.52 -26.99
CA ARG A 229 6.09 9.94 -27.22
C ARG A 229 4.88 10.77 -27.55
N LYS A 230 3.92 10.29 -28.36
CA LYS A 230 2.88 11.14 -28.96
C LYS A 230 2.10 11.99 -27.93
N ILE A 231 1.66 11.39 -26.82
CA ILE A 231 0.90 12.10 -25.77
C ILE A 231 1.81 12.85 -24.79
N GLY A 232 2.98 12.29 -24.46
CA GLY A 232 3.95 12.95 -23.57
C GLY A 232 4.58 14.19 -24.20
N LEU A 233 4.94 14.12 -25.48
CA LEU A 233 5.49 15.21 -26.28
C LEU A 233 4.46 16.31 -26.55
N ALA A 234 3.19 15.96 -26.76
CA ALA A 234 2.11 16.93 -26.83
C ALA A 234 1.97 17.72 -25.51
N ASN A 235 2.12 17.06 -24.35
CA ASN A 235 2.18 17.73 -23.05
C ASN A 235 3.43 18.61 -22.91
N LEU A 236 4.60 18.15 -23.36
CA LEU A 236 5.84 18.93 -23.32
C LEU A 236 5.77 20.19 -24.19
N TYR A 237 5.34 20.08 -25.46
CA TYR A 237 5.13 21.25 -26.33
C TYR A 237 4.01 22.19 -25.86
N LEU A 238 2.98 21.68 -25.18
CA LEU A 238 1.95 22.53 -24.59
C LEU A 238 2.46 23.32 -23.37
N SER A 239 3.47 22.80 -22.66
CA SER A 239 3.96 23.36 -21.38
C SER A 239 5.33 24.02 -21.42
N GLY A 240 6.09 23.90 -22.52
CA GLY A 240 7.45 24.45 -22.63
C GLY A 240 8.49 23.76 -21.71
N ALA A 241 8.21 22.52 -21.28
CA ALA A 241 8.96 21.88 -20.20
C ALA A 241 10.19 21.08 -20.68
N ARG A 242 11.23 21.04 -19.83
CA ARG A 242 12.50 20.28 -20.03
C ARG A 242 13.35 20.76 -21.22
N GLY A 243 13.44 22.07 -21.44
CA GLY A 243 14.26 22.63 -22.54
C GLY A 243 13.67 22.42 -23.93
N ILE A 244 12.34 22.28 -24.01
CA ILE A 244 11.57 22.21 -25.26
C ILE A 244 10.72 23.48 -25.33
N GLU A 245 10.83 24.24 -26.42
CA GLU A 245 10.03 25.45 -26.61
C GLU A 245 8.53 25.17 -26.66
N GLN A 246 7.71 26.12 -26.19
CA GLN A 246 6.26 25.97 -26.20
C GLN A 246 5.71 26.11 -27.63
N ASN A 247 5.17 25.03 -28.19
CA ASN A 247 4.59 25.01 -29.53
C ASN A 247 3.16 24.44 -29.51
N VAL A 248 2.19 25.35 -29.37
CA VAL A 248 0.76 25.02 -29.22
C VAL A 248 0.18 24.32 -30.46
N TYR A 249 0.58 24.74 -31.67
CA TYR A 249 0.11 24.14 -32.92
C TYR A 249 0.60 22.69 -33.08
N LEU A 250 1.86 22.43 -32.74
CA LEU A 250 2.45 21.10 -32.79
C LEU A 250 1.87 20.19 -31.68
N ALA A 251 1.63 20.73 -30.49
CA ALA A 251 0.90 20.04 -29.43
C ALA A 251 -0.52 19.64 -29.86
N TYR A 252 -1.29 20.57 -30.44
CA TYR A 252 -2.62 20.30 -31.00
C TYR A 252 -2.59 19.19 -32.04
N HIS A 253 -1.64 19.22 -33.00
CA HIS A 253 -1.49 18.18 -34.02
C HIS A 253 -1.20 16.79 -33.42
N TYR A 254 -0.33 16.70 -32.41
CA TYR A 254 -0.07 15.44 -31.72
C TYR A 254 -1.24 14.94 -30.87
N TYR A 255 -2.03 15.83 -30.25
CA TYR A 255 -3.28 15.44 -29.60
C TYR A 255 -4.34 14.98 -30.59
N LEU A 256 -4.50 15.67 -31.73
CA LEU A 256 -5.45 15.31 -32.78
C LEU A 256 -5.15 13.92 -33.36
N THR A 257 -3.89 13.66 -33.71
CA THR A 257 -3.44 12.35 -34.21
C THR A 257 -3.52 11.22 -33.16
N ALA A 258 -3.35 11.54 -31.88
CA ALA A 258 -3.59 10.57 -30.79
C ALA A 258 -5.10 10.34 -30.52
N ALA A 259 -5.95 11.35 -30.74
CA ALA A 259 -7.40 11.28 -30.58
C ALA A 259 -8.08 10.51 -31.72
N THR A 260 -7.63 10.67 -32.97
CA THR A 260 -8.08 9.85 -34.12
C THR A 260 -7.63 8.40 -33.98
N ALA A 261 -6.43 8.15 -33.44
CA ALA A 261 -5.99 6.83 -32.98
C ALA A 261 -6.76 6.32 -31.74
N GLY A 262 -7.77 7.06 -31.26
CA GLY A 262 -8.74 6.60 -30.27
C GLY A 262 -8.39 6.90 -28.81
N SER A 263 -7.28 7.57 -28.51
CA SER A 263 -6.85 7.81 -27.12
C SER A 263 -7.85 8.68 -26.32
N GLY A 264 -8.34 8.12 -25.20
CA GLY A 264 -9.22 8.84 -24.26
C GLY A 264 -8.53 10.02 -23.56
N THR A 265 -7.21 9.94 -23.31
CA THR A 265 -6.45 11.04 -22.69
C THR A 265 -6.24 12.20 -23.67
N ALA A 266 -5.91 11.91 -24.93
CA ALA A 266 -5.79 12.93 -25.97
C ALA A 266 -7.12 13.67 -26.21
N LEU A 267 -8.25 12.94 -26.20
CA LEU A 267 -9.58 13.54 -26.29
C LEU A 267 -9.87 14.52 -25.14
N ALA A 268 -9.47 14.20 -23.90
CA ALA A 268 -9.63 15.13 -22.78
C ALA A 268 -8.70 16.36 -22.86
N PHE A 269 -7.46 16.19 -23.35
CA PHE A 269 -6.56 17.33 -23.58
C PHE A 269 -7.07 18.25 -24.69
N LEU A 270 -7.63 17.72 -25.80
CA LEU A 270 -8.34 18.53 -26.80
C LEU A 270 -9.53 19.25 -26.18
N GLY A 271 -10.35 18.55 -25.39
CA GLY A 271 -11.46 19.15 -24.66
C GLY A 271 -11.03 20.33 -23.79
N LYS A 272 -9.87 20.21 -23.12
CA LYS A 272 -9.27 21.30 -22.34
C LYS A 272 -8.79 22.46 -23.22
N MET A 273 -8.11 22.18 -24.33
CA MET A 273 -7.65 23.23 -25.27
C MET A 273 -8.81 24.04 -25.88
N TYR A 274 -9.96 23.42 -26.13
CA TYR A 274 -11.18 24.11 -26.57
C TYR A 274 -11.94 24.82 -25.41
N LEU A 275 -11.81 24.35 -24.16
CA LEU A 275 -12.43 24.98 -22.98
C LEU A 275 -11.67 26.23 -22.54
N ASP A 276 -10.34 26.14 -22.45
CA ASP A 276 -9.46 27.22 -21.99
C ASP A 276 -9.21 28.25 -23.11
N GLY A 277 -9.14 27.79 -24.37
CA GLY A 277 -8.78 28.60 -25.54
C GLY A 277 -7.27 28.73 -25.72
N THR A 278 -6.78 28.52 -26.94
CA THR A 278 -5.35 28.62 -27.28
C THR A 278 -5.14 29.21 -28.68
N PRO A 279 -3.94 29.70 -29.04
CA PRO A 279 -3.66 30.19 -30.40
C PRO A 279 -3.90 29.17 -31.54
N ALA A 280 -3.93 27.86 -31.23
CA ALA A 280 -4.27 26.80 -32.18
C ALA A 280 -5.76 26.39 -32.16
N THR A 281 -6.48 26.70 -31.08
CA THR A 281 -7.88 26.29 -30.85
C THR A 281 -8.64 27.44 -30.18
N PRO A 282 -9.42 28.25 -30.92
CA PRO A 282 -10.26 29.28 -30.28
C PRO A 282 -11.22 28.63 -29.28
N ALA A 283 -11.56 29.37 -28.22
CA ALA A 283 -12.41 28.85 -27.15
C ALA A 283 -13.82 28.53 -27.67
N ASP A 284 -14.17 27.25 -27.65
CA ASP A 284 -15.52 26.75 -27.95
C ASP A 284 -15.92 25.70 -26.90
N PRO A 285 -16.78 26.07 -25.93
CA PRO A 285 -17.21 25.14 -24.90
C PRO A 285 -18.12 24.02 -25.44
N THR A 286 -18.69 24.15 -26.66
CA THR A 286 -19.58 23.14 -27.23
C THR A 286 -18.81 21.95 -27.81
N THR A 287 -17.77 22.18 -28.62
CA THR A 287 -16.84 21.10 -29.00
C THR A 287 -16.05 20.58 -27.81
N ALA A 288 -15.65 21.44 -26.85
CA ALA A 288 -15.04 20.98 -25.59
C ALA A 288 -15.90 19.93 -24.88
N PHE A 289 -17.21 20.18 -24.73
CA PHE A 289 -18.16 19.22 -24.14
C PHE A 289 -18.20 17.90 -24.93
N GLN A 290 -18.24 17.95 -26.27
CA GLN A 290 -18.20 16.75 -27.11
C GLN A 290 -16.88 15.96 -26.99
N TYR A 291 -15.75 16.63 -26.77
CA TYR A 291 -14.45 15.98 -26.56
C TYR A 291 -14.36 15.35 -25.16
N PHE A 292 -14.87 16.02 -24.13
CA PHE A 292 -14.95 15.47 -22.78
C PHE A 292 -15.94 14.31 -22.65
N SER A 293 -17.08 14.32 -23.36
CA SER A 293 -17.97 13.15 -23.40
C SER A 293 -17.30 11.94 -24.05
N LYS A 294 -16.75 12.10 -25.26
CA LYS A 294 -15.97 11.05 -25.96
C LYS A 294 -14.77 10.52 -25.15
N ALA A 295 -14.24 11.30 -24.20
CA ALA A 295 -13.20 10.87 -23.26
C ALA A 295 -13.78 10.11 -22.05
N ALA A 296 -14.90 10.59 -21.48
CA ALA A 296 -15.61 9.96 -20.36
C ALA A 296 -16.24 8.61 -20.75
N ASP A 297 -16.76 8.48 -21.98
CA ASP A 297 -17.28 7.23 -22.55
C ASP A 297 -16.18 6.16 -22.67
N LYS A 298 -14.91 6.59 -22.74
CA LYS A 298 -13.70 5.74 -22.73
C LYS A 298 -13.11 5.53 -21.34
N GLY A 299 -13.83 5.92 -20.28
CA GLY A 299 -13.42 5.71 -18.89
C GLY A 299 -12.32 6.63 -18.36
N ASN A 300 -11.97 7.71 -19.07
CA ASN A 300 -10.83 8.56 -18.73
C ASN A 300 -11.14 9.52 -17.55
N THR A 301 -10.26 9.51 -16.54
CA THR A 301 -10.25 10.42 -15.38
C THR A 301 -10.40 11.89 -15.74
N LEU A 302 -9.63 12.36 -16.72
CA LEU A 302 -9.65 13.75 -17.19
C LEU A 302 -10.91 14.07 -18.00
N GLY A 303 -11.56 13.06 -18.59
CA GLY A 303 -12.88 13.19 -19.20
C GLY A 303 -13.95 13.46 -18.14
N TYR A 304 -13.92 12.71 -17.04
CA TYR A 304 -14.85 12.89 -15.93
C TYR A 304 -14.62 14.21 -15.16
N SER A 305 -13.37 14.63 -14.89
CA SER A 305 -13.13 15.95 -14.26
C SER A 305 -13.54 17.10 -15.19
N GLY A 306 -13.28 17.00 -16.50
CA GLY A 306 -13.75 17.96 -17.49
C GLY A 306 -15.27 18.09 -17.58
N LEU A 307 -16.00 16.98 -17.72
CA LEU A 307 -17.48 17.00 -17.69
C LEU A 307 -18.04 17.55 -16.37
N GLY A 308 -17.44 17.16 -15.24
CA GLY A 308 -17.82 17.68 -13.92
C GLY A 308 -17.67 19.20 -13.86
N HIS A 309 -16.55 19.73 -14.36
CA HIS A 309 -16.26 21.16 -14.40
C HIS A 309 -17.21 21.94 -15.33
N MET A 310 -17.58 21.37 -16.48
CA MET A 310 -18.57 21.97 -17.39
C MET A 310 -19.95 22.10 -16.73
N TYR A 311 -20.47 21.02 -16.13
CA TYR A 311 -21.73 21.06 -15.38
C TYR A 311 -21.67 21.90 -14.09
N TYR A 312 -20.49 22.06 -13.50
CA TYR A 312 -20.28 22.92 -12.32
C TYR A 312 -20.25 24.41 -12.68
N THR A 313 -19.64 24.79 -13.80
CA THR A 313 -19.52 26.18 -14.25
C THR A 313 -20.68 26.68 -15.13
N GLY A 314 -21.46 25.77 -15.73
CA GLY A 314 -22.47 26.14 -16.72
C GLY A 314 -21.89 26.57 -18.07
N ARG A 315 -20.66 26.13 -18.40
CA ARG A 315 -20.03 26.38 -19.71
C ARG A 315 -20.35 25.23 -20.66
N GLY A 316 -20.85 25.55 -21.86
CA GLY A 316 -21.19 24.57 -22.91
C GLY A 316 -22.42 23.70 -22.62
N THR A 317 -22.88 23.65 -21.37
CA THR A 317 -24.11 23.01 -20.91
C THR A 317 -24.73 23.79 -19.75
N GLU A 318 -26.00 23.56 -19.46
CA GLU A 318 -26.67 24.11 -18.27
C GLU A 318 -25.98 23.69 -16.97
N GLN A 319 -25.87 24.62 -16.02
CA GLN A 319 -25.28 24.35 -14.70
C GLN A 319 -26.13 23.33 -13.92
N ASN A 320 -25.50 22.25 -13.45
CA ASN A 320 -26.18 21.17 -12.76
C ASN A 320 -25.25 20.49 -11.73
N PHE A 321 -25.29 20.96 -10.49
CA PHE A 321 -24.45 20.41 -9.41
C PHE A 321 -24.69 18.91 -9.16
N SER A 322 -25.91 18.39 -9.31
CA SER A 322 -26.18 16.96 -9.13
C SER A 322 -25.56 16.07 -10.24
N LYS A 323 -25.37 16.60 -11.46
CA LYS A 323 -24.55 15.94 -12.49
C LYS A 323 -23.06 16.12 -12.21
N ALA A 324 -22.62 17.33 -11.86
CA ALA A 324 -21.22 17.62 -11.54
C ALA A 324 -20.69 16.70 -10.43
N PHE A 325 -21.45 16.54 -9.34
CA PHE A 325 -21.11 15.64 -8.22
C PHE A 325 -20.86 14.20 -8.69
N LYS A 326 -21.72 13.66 -9.57
CA LYS A 326 -21.56 12.30 -10.09
C LYS A 326 -20.25 12.13 -10.85
N TYR A 327 -19.94 13.06 -11.75
CA TYR A 327 -18.70 13.00 -12.55
C TYR A 327 -17.45 13.26 -11.70
N PHE A 328 -17.48 14.21 -10.75
CA PHE A 328 -16.37 14.44 -9.83
C PHE A 328 -16.15 13.26 -8.86
N ASN A 329 -17.22 12.59 -8.41
CA ASN A 329 -17.08 11.39 -7.58
C ASN A 329 -16.41 10.25 -8.35
N LEU A 330 -16.83 9.98 -9.60
CA LEU A 330 -16.16 9.03 -10.49
C LEU A 330 -14.68 9.38 -10.71
N ALA A 331 -14.37 10.66 -10.98
CA ALA A 331 -13.00 11.12 -11.15
C ALA A 331 -12.17 10.96 -9.86
N ALA A 332 -12.76 11.23 -8.69
CA ALA A 332 -12.08 11.15 -7.40
C ALA A 332 -11.83 9.71 -6.94
N GLU A 333 -12.78 8.79 -7.20
CA GLU A 333 -12.64 7.34 -6.97
C GLU A 333 -11.53 6.73 -7.84
N GLN A 334 -11.38 7.21 -9.08
CA GLN A 334 -10.25 6.88 -9.95
C GLN A 334 -8.95 7.64 -9.61
N GLY A 335 -8.93 8.47 -8.55
CA GLY A 335 -7.71 9.13 -8.06
C GLY A 335 -7.34 10.46 -8.72
N SER A 336 -8.23 11.09 -9.51
CA SER A 336 -7.98 12.40 -10.13
C SER A 336 -7.78 13.51 -9.07
N PRO A 337 -6.63 14.21 -9.04
CA PRO A 337 -6.40 15.32 -8.11
C PRO A 337 -7.36 16.50 -8.32
N GLU A 338 -7.79 16.75 -9.57
CA GLU A 338 -8.78 17.77 -9.91
C GLU A 338 -10.17 17.34 -9.41
N GLY A 339 -10.57 16.10 -9.69
CA GLY A 339 -11.83 15.53 -9.22
C GLY A 339 -11.96 15.53 -7.70
N GLN A 340 -10.88 15.21 -6.98
CA GLN A 340 -10.83 15.27 -5.52
C GLN A 340 -10.97 16.71 -4.98
N VAL A 341 -10.35 17.71 -5.61
CA VAL A 341 -10.55 19.12 -5.21
C VAL A 341 -11.98 19.57 -5.44
N TYR A 342 -12.55 19.36 -6.63
CA TYR A 342 -13.91 19.82 -6.90
C TYR A 342 -14.97 19.08 -6.08
N LEU A 343 -14.80 17.77 -5.85
CA LEU A 343 -15.65 17.03 -4.92
C LEU A 343 -15.51 17.58 -3.48
N GLY A 344 -14.28 17.94 -3.07
CA GLY A 344 -14.00 18.58 -1.80
C GLY A 344 -14.65 19.96 -1.64
N THR A 345 -14.61 20.83 -2.65
CA THR A 345 -15.27 22.14 -2.61
C THR A 345 -16.79 22.03 -2.56
N MET A 346 -17.37 21.05 -3.26
CA MET A 346 -18.80 20.76 -3.16
C MET A 346 -19.22 20.33 -1.75
N TYR A 347 -18.47 19.44 -1.09
CA TYR A 347 -18.71 19.09 0.32
C TYR A 347 -18.41 20.24 1.30
N TYR A 348 -17.48 21.14 0.98
CA TYR A 348 -17.13 22.29 1.80
C TYR A 348 -18.21 23.38 1.79
N HIS A 349 -18.80 23.66 0.62
CA HIS A 349 -19.86 24.67 0.47
C HIS A 349 -21.28 24.11 0.58
N GLY A 350 -21.49 22.80 0.41
CA GLY A 350 -22.83 22.19 0.37
C GLY A 350 -23.53 22.32 -0.99
N TRP A 351 -22.78 22.41 -2.09
CA TRP A 351 -23.35 22.55 -3.44
C TRP A 351 -23.76 21.19 -4.00
N GLY A 352 -25.07 21.00 -4.23
CA GLY A 352 -25.66 19.78 -4.80
C GLY A 352 -25.67 18.56 -3.88
N VAL A 353 -25.01 18.63 -2.71
CA VAL A 353 -24.93 17.60 -1.66
C VAL A 353 -24.84 18.31 -0.30
N THR A 354 -25.28 17.65 0.78
CA THR A 354 -25.18 18.21 2.14
C THR A 354 -23.74 18.51 2.55
N GLN A 355 -23.54 19.64 3.25
CA GLN A 355 -22.23 20.10 3.69
C GLN A 355 -21.57 19.07 4.64
N ASN A 356 -20.30 18.74 4.39
CA ASN A 356 -19.56 17.72 5.15
C ASN A 356 -18.07 18.08 5.22
N LEU A 357 -17.72 18.95 6.17
CA LEU A 357 -16.35 19.42 6.37
C LEU A 357 -15.34 18.26 6.59
N PRO A 358 -15.63 17.20 7.38
CA PRO A 358 -14.75 16.03 7.48
C PRO A 358 -14.49 15.29 6.16
N ALA A 359 -15.49 15.20 5.28
CA ALA A 359 -15.31 14.62 3.95
C ALA A 359 -14.46 15.53 3.04
N ALA A 360 -14.71 16.84 3.07
CA ALA A 360 -13.93 17.84 2.33
C ALA A 360 -12.44 17.81 2.73
N LEU A 361 -12.14 17.82 4.04
CA LEU A 361 -10.77 17.71 4.57
C LEU A 361 -10.05 16.46 4.08
N LYS A 362 -10.72 15.30 4.10
CA LYS A 362 -10.16 14.04 3.60
C LYS A 362 -9.83 14.13 2.11
N LEU A 363 -10.71 14.72 1.31
CA LEU A 363 -10.51 14.88 -0.14
C LEU A 363 -9.40 15.88 -0.46
N PHE A 364 -9.35 17.02 0.22
CA PHE A 364 -8.26 17.99 0.04
C PHE A 364 -6.91 17.42 0.50
N HIS A 365 -6.84 16.60 1.55
CA HIS A 365 -5.59 15.92 1.91
C HIS A 365 -5.13 14.87 0.89
N LEU A 366 -6.05 14.17 0.21
CA LEU A 366 -5.69 13.26 -0.90
C LEU A 366 -5.18 14.05 -2.12
N ALA A 367 -5.83 15.16 -2.44
CA ALA A 367 -5.39 16.05 -3.52
C ALA A 367 -4.07 16.79 -3.19
N SER A 368 -3.80 17.12 -1.93
CA SER A 368 -2.53 17.74 -1.53
C SER A 368 -1.38 16.73 -1.58
N GLN A 369 -1.62 15.45 -1.26
CA GLN A 369 -0.64 14.37 -1.43
C GLN A 369 -0.24 14.14 -2.90
N SER A 370 -1.12 14.46 -3.85
CA SER A 370 -0.82 14.47 -5.29
C SER A 370 -0.30 15.82 -5.81
N GLY A 371 -0.04 16.79 -4.92
CA GLY A 371 0.62 18.06 -5.24
C GLY A 371 -0.32 19.20 -5.65
N ASN A 372 -1.64 19.03 -5.60
CA ASN A 372 -2.59 20.04 -6.11
C ASN A 372 -2.57 21.33 -5.26
N VAL A 373 -2.20 22.45 -5.90
CA VAL A 373 -2.09 23.78 -5.28
C VAL A 373 -3.41 24.26 -4.68
N VAL A 374 -4.55 24.03 -5.36
CA VAL A 374 -5.87 24.45 -4.88
C VAL A 374 -6.28 23.66 -3.63
N ALA A 375 -5.84 22.41 -3.52
CA ALA A 375 -6.04 21.61 -2.31
C ALA A 375 -5.27 22.18 -1.10
N TYR A 376 -4.02 22.60 -1.30
CA TYR A 376 -3.24 23.28 -0.26
C TYR A 376 -3.88 24.60 0.18
N TYR A 377 -4.39 25.41 -0.76
CA TYR A 377 -5.10 26.64 -0.42
C TYR A 377 -6.34 26.39 0.45
N ASN A 378 -7.17 25.41 0.06
CA ASN A 378 -8.38 25.05 0.81
C ASN A 378 -8.05 24.49 2.21
N LEU A 379 -7.02 23.65 2.34
CA LEU A 379 -6.53 23.20 3.65
C LEU A 379 -6.02 24.36 4.52
N GLY A 380 -5.26 25.29 3.94
CA GLY A 380 -4.82 26.51 4.60
C GLY A 380 -5.99 27.32 5.16
N GLN A 381 -7.04 27.52 4.35
CA GLN A 381 -8.27 28.20 4.76
C GLN A 381 -9.00 27.47 5.89
N MET A 382 -9.15 26.14 5.79
CA MET A 382 -9.82 25.35 6.83
C MET A 382 -9.06 25.38 8.16
N HIS A 383 -7.72 25.33 8.14
CA HIS A 383 -6.90 25.47 9.35
C HIS A 383 -6.82 26.91 9.89
N ALA A 384 -6.87 27.94 9.05
CA ALA A 384 -6.88 29.33 9.47
C ALA A 384 -8.23 29.73 10.13
N MET A 385 -9.35 29.22 9.60
CA MET A 385 -10.70 29.50 10.10
C MET A 385 -11.12 28.55 11.23
N GLY A 386 -10.58 27.33 11.30
CA GLY A 386 -11.01 26.30 12.25
C GLY A 386 -12.22 25.47 11.77
N LEU A 387 -12.37 25.32 10.46
CA LEU A 387 -13.50 24.62 9.84
C LEU A 387 -13.21 23.13 9.75
N GLY A 388 -13.91 22.32 10.56
CA GLY A 388 -13.76 20.86 10.60
C GLY A 388 -12.47 20.33 11.26
N VAL A 389 -11.47 21.18 11.49
CA VAL A 389 -10.28 20.92 12.32
C VAL A 389 -10.12 22.09 13.30
N ALA A 390 -9.51 21.85 14.46
CA ALA A 390 -9.10 22.93 15.36
C ALA A 390 -8.22 23.96 14.63
N ARG A 391 -8.51 25.25 14.83
CA ARG A 391 -7.76 26.37 14.25
C ARG A 391 -6.28 26.28 14.62
N SER A 392 -5.41 26.40 13.62
CA SER A 392 -3.96 26.26 13.76
C SER A 392 -3.25 27.15 12.75
N CYS A 393 -2.69 28.26 13.24
CA CYS A 393 -2.06 29.27 12.38
C CYS A 393 -0.75 28.78 11.75
N SER A 394 0.05 27.96 12.45
CA SER A 394 1.31 27.41 11.90
C SER A 394 1.05 26.50 10.71
N THR A 395 0.18 25.51 10.85
CA THR A 395 -0.16 24.58 9.75
C THR A 395 -0.89 25.28 8.60
N ALA A 396 -1.66 26.34 8.88
CA ALA A 396 -2.24 27.18 7.83
C ALA A 396 -1.15 27.93 7.04
N VAL A 397 -0.16 28.52 7.72
CA VAL A 397 0.99 29.18 7.08
C VAL A 397 1.85 28.18 6.30
N GLU A 398 2.07 26.97 6.81
CA GLU A 398 2.76 25.90 6.07
C GLU A 398 2.04 25.55 4.76
N PHE A 399 0.70 25.47 4.77
CA PHE A 399 -0.08 25.21 3.56
C PHE A 399 -0.12 26.42 2.61
N TYR A 400 -0.26 27.66 3.10
CA TYR A 400 -0.18 28.85 2.26
C TYR A 400 1.22 29.09 1.67
N LYS A 401 2.29 28.75 2.40
CA LYS A 401 3.66 28.71 1.87
C LYS A 401 3.76 27.71 0.70
N ASN A 402 3.23 26.50 0.87
CA ASN A 402 3.18 25.49 -0.20
C ASN A 402 2.37 25.94 -1.43
N VAL A 403 1.43 26.89 -1.29
CA VAL A 403 0.73 27.53 -2.41
C VAL A 403 1.62 28.58 -3.08
N ALA A 404 2.23 29.48 -2.31
CA ALA A 404 3.08 30.56 -2.82
C ALA A 404 4.31 30.03 -3.57
N GLU A 405 4.96 28.99 -3.05
CA GLU A 405 6.10 28.29 -3.69
C GLU A 405 5.73 27.61 -5.02
N ARG A 406 4.44 27.35 -5.26
CA ARG A 406 3.90 26.75 -6.49
C ARG A 406 3.13 27.77 -7.34
N GLY A 407 3.34 29.06 -7.09
CA GLY A 407 2.82 30.16 -7.89
C GLY A 407 3.56 30.34 -9.21
N VAL A 408 3.25 31.46 -9.90
CA VAL A 408 3.71 31.75 -11.28
C VAL A 408 5.24 31.95 -11.38
N TRP A 409 5.98 32.03 -10.26
CA TRP A 409 7.44 32.12 -10.19
C TRP A 409 8.19 31.06 -11.02
N SER A 410 7.55 29.94 -11.36
CA SER A 410 8.10 28.96 -12.31
C SER A 410 8.41 29.54 -13.69
N THR A 411 7.72 30.61 -14.15
CA THR A 411 8.12 31.29 -15.40
C THR A 411 9.44 31.99 -15.21
N MET A 412 9.60 32.76 -14.14
CA MET A 412 10.83 33.47 -13.79
C MET A 412 12.03 32.52 -13.61
N LEU A 413 11.80 31.28 -13.15
CA LEU A 413 12.82 30.23 -13.09
C LEU A 413 13.28 29.79 -14.49
N MET A 414 12.35 29.67 -15.43
CA MET A 414 12.63 29.33 -16.83
C MET A 414 13.26 30.51 -17.57
N ASP A 415 12.80 31.74 -17.33
CA ASP A 415 13.37 32.98 -17.88
C ASP A 415 14.84 33.13 -17.47
N ALA A 416 15.15 32.89 -16.18
CA ALA A 416 16.51 32.90 -15.66
C ALA A 416 17.39 31.75 -16.21
N TYR A 417 16.79 30.59 -16.49
CA TYR A 417 17.48 29.46 -17.12
C TYR A 417 17.78 29.73 -18.60
N LEU A 418 16.83 30.32 -19.34
CA LEU A 418 17.03 30.75 -20.73
C LEU A 418 18.08 31.87 -20.80
N ALA A 419 18.05 32.84 -19.88
CA ALA A 419 19.11 33.84 -19.75
C ALA A 419 20.49 33.19 -19.49
N TYR A 420 20.56 32.16 -18.65
CA TYR A 420 21.81 31.40 -18.42
C TYR A 420 22.29 30.67 -19.69
N GLN A 421 21.41 29.98 -20.41
CA GLN A 421 21.75 29.29 -21.66
C GLN A 421 22.19 30.27 -22.75
N ASN A 422 21.61 31.46 -22.80
CA ASN A 422 21.95 32.52 -23.74
C ASN A 422 23.21 33.34 -23.33
N GLY A 423 23.93 32.92 -22.29
CA GLY A 423 25.14 33.61 -21.80
C GLY A 423 24.88 34.92 -21.05
N LEU A 424 23.63 35.29 -20.80
CA LEU A 424 23.21 36.50 -20.07
C LEU A 424 23.29 36.27 -18.55
N TYR A 425 24.50 35.93 -18.08
CA TYR A 425 24.73 35.47 -16.71
C TYR A 425 24.29 36.49 -15.65
N ASP A 426 24.58 37.78 -15.81
CA ASP A 426 24.21 38.80 -14.81
C ASP A 426 22.68 38.92 -14.64
N GLN A 427 21.93 38.87 -15.73
CA GLN A 427 20.46 38.87 -15.70
C GLN A 427 19.94 37.61 -14.99
N SER A 428 20.45 36.44 -15.38
CA SER A 428 20.12 35.15 -14.77
C SER A 428 20.40 35.15 -13.26
N VAL A 429 21.58 35.64 -12.85
CA VAL A 429 22.01 35.74 -11.45
C VAL A 429 21.12 36.67 -10.64
N VAL A 430 20.71 37.82 -11.17
CA VAL A 430 19.79 38.74 -10.47
C VAL A 430 18.41 38.10 -10.30
N GLN A 431 17.88 37.44 -11.34
CA GLN A 431 16.60 36.73 -11.27
C GLN A 431 16.65 35.56 -10.28
N TYR A 432 17.74 34.79 -10.25
CA TYR A 432 17.96 33.70 -9.32
C TYR A 432 18.18 34.17 -7.87
N LEU A 433 18.85 35.29 -7.64
CA LEU A 433 18.96 35.89 -6.30
C LEU A 433 17.58 36.36 -5.80
N PHE A 434 16.77 37.00 -6.66
CA PHE A 434 15.41 37.41 -6.31
C PHE A 434 14.52 36.23 -5.94
N MET A 435 14.56 35.14 -6.73
CA MET A 435 13.85 33.90 -6.41
C MET A 435 14.36 33.24 -5.11
N ALA A 436 15.65 33.39 -4.77
CA ALA A 436 16.21 32.88 -3.54
C ALA A 436 15.76 33.66 -2.28
N GLU A 437 15.61 34.99 -2.37
CA GLU A 437 15.00 35.80 -1.30
C GLU A 437 13.50 35.49 -1.11
N LEU A 438 12.80 35.10 -2.20
CA LEU A 438 11.45 34.53 -2.11
C LEU A 438 11.41 33.08 -1.55
N GLY A 439 12.57 32.50 -1.23
CA GLY A 439 12.73 31.19 -0.61
C GLY A 439 12.90 30.01 -1.58
N GLN A 440 13.01 30.25 -2.88
CA GLN A 440 13.21 29.21 -3.90
C GLN A 440 14.70 28.84 -4.06
N LEU A 441 15.00 27.69 -4.67
CA LEU A 441 16.24 26.97 -4.42
C LEU A 441 17.19 26.96 -5.65
N ILE A 442 18.20 27.83 -5.66
CA ILE A 442 19.16 27.98 -6.78
C ILE A 442 20.65 28.01 -6.35
N TYR A 443 21.55 27.67 -7.29
CA TYR A 443 23.02 27.59 -7.23
C TYR A 443 23.71 28.93 -7.57
N LEU A 444 24.82 29.30 -6.92
CA LEU A 444 25.62 30.50 -7.27
C LEU A 444 27.07 30.50 -6.71
N SER A 445 28.00 31.20 -7.40
CA SER A 445 29.39 31.54 -6.98
C SER A 445 29.82 32.86 -7.68
N LYS A 446 30.89 33.61 -7.34
CA LYS A 446 32.24 33.28 -6.85
C LYS A 446 32.84 34.38 -5.92
N ASN A 447 33.75 33.97 -5.04
CA ASN A 447 34.80 34.74 -4.33
C ASN A 447 34.40 35.83 -3.33
N SER A 448 33.94 37.03 -3.71
CA SER A 448 33.28 37.92 -2.71
C SER A 448 31.90 37.39 -2.36
N ILE A 449 31.29 36.68 -3.31
CA ILE A 449 30.00 36.00 -3.19
C ILE A 449 30.07 34.81 -2.20
N ASN A 450 31.26 34.28 -1.86
CA ASN A 450 31.39 33.04 -1.07
C ASN A 450 30.66 33.07 0.29
N GLN A 451 30.62 34.20 1.01
CA GLN A 451 29.83 34.30 2.25
C GLN A 451 28.31 34.32 1.98
N ARG A 452 27.85 34.99 0.92
CA ARG A 452 26.44 34.99 0.53
C ARG A 452 26.01 33.63 0.00
N ALA A 453 26.83 33.00 -0.83
CA ALA A 453 26.64 31.63 -1.30
C ALA A 453 26.57 30.65 -0.13
N PHE A 454 27.45 30.76 0.88
CA PHE A 454 27.35 29.92 2.08
C PHE A 454 25.98 30.04 2.77
N LEU A 455 25.45 31.26 2.93
CA LEU A 455 24.13 31.48 3.52
C LEU A 455 23.01 30.86 2.66
N LEU A 456 23.04 31.04 1.34
CA LEU A 456 22.09 30.42 0.41
C LEU A 456 22.17 28.88 0.45
N TRP A 457 23.38 28.31 0.45
CA TRP A 457 23.64 26.88 0.61
C TRP A 457 23.10 26.35 1.93
N LYS A 458 23.29 27.10 3.02
CA LYS A 458 22.79 26.78 4.36
C LYS A 458 21.26 26.82 4.42
N HIS A 459 20.62 27.86 3.92
CA HIS A 459 19.16 27.96 3.90
C HIS A 459 18.51 26.85 3.06
N SER A 460 19.08 26.51 1.90
CA SER A 460 18.67 25.35 1.11
C SER A 460 18.88 24.00 1.84
N ALA A 461 19.98 23.86 2.57
CA ALA A 461 20.24 22.67 3.40
C ALA A 461 19.29 22.56 4.61
N GLU A 462 18.85 23.70 5.17
CA GLU A 462 17.85 23.82 6.24
C GLU A 462 16.42 23.53 5.73
N GLN A 463 16.11 23.91 4.48
CA GLN A 463 14.91 23.46 3.76
C GLN A 463 14.94 21.94 3.44
N GLY A 464 16.09 21.28 3.62
CA GLY A 464 16.23 19.82 3.54
C GLY A 464 16.91 19.30 2.28
N ASN A 465 17.49 20.15 1.43
CA ASN A 465 18.23 19.71 0.23
C ASN A 465 19.61 19.14 0.61
N GLY A 466 19.80 17.85 0.38
CA GLY A 466 21.03 17.12 0.70
C GLY A 466 22.21 17.44 -0.21
N PHE A 467 22.01 17.88 -1.46
CA PHE A 467 23.10 18.36 -2.31
C PHE A 467 23.65 19.69 -1.77
N SER A 468 22.77 20.63 -1.45
CA SER A 468 23.16 21.86 -0.76
C SER A 468 23.83 21.59 0.59
N ARG A 469 23.40 20.55 1.31
CA ARG A 469 24.01 20.14 2.57
C ARG A 469 25.39 19.50 2.43
N VAL A 470 25.69 18.86 1.28
CA VAL A 470 27.07 18.51 0.92
C VAL A 470 27.89 19.78 0.70
N ARG A 471 27.37 20.77 -0.06
CA ARG A 471 28.09 22.04 -0.27
C ARG A 471 28.36 22.82 1.02
N VAL A 472 27.43 22.82 1.99
CA VAL A 472 27.70 23.36 3.34
C VAL A 472 28.86 22.60 4.03
N GLY A 473 28.89 21.27 3.89
CA GLY A 473 30.01 20.45 4.37
C GLY A 473 31.34 20.77 3.68
N ASP A 474 31.33 20.92 2.34
CA ASP A 474 32.50 21.31 1.55
C ASP A 474 33.05 22.66 2.04
N TYR A 475 32.18 23.65 2.26
CA TYR A 475 32.56 25.00 2.70
C TYR A 475 33.25 24.98 4.07
N HIS A 476 32.69 24.25 5.04
CA HIS A 476 33.33 24.06 6.36
C HIS A 476 34.62 23.22 6.28
N TYR A 477 34.74 22.31 5.31
CA TYR A 477 35.94 21.48 5.13
C TYR A 477 37.11 22.27 4.52
N TYR A 478 36.84 23.09 3.50
CA TYR A 478 37.85 23.88 2.78
C TYR A 478 38.06 25.30 3.35
N GLY A 479 37.21 25.77 4.27
CA GLY A 479 37.26 27.14 4.79
C GLY A 479 36.74 28.20 3.82
N ILE A 480 35.82 27.82 2.93
CA ILE A 480 35.26 28.73 1.91
C ILE A 480 34.19 29.58 2.58
N GLY A 481 34.43 30.89 2.67
CA GLY A 481 33.51 31.86 3.28
C GLY A 481 33.27 31.69 4.79
N THR A 482 33.86 30.68 5.42
CA THR A 482 33.68 30.26 6.81
C THR A 482 35.01 29.76 7.39
N PRO A 483 35.23 29.79 8.71
CA PRO A 483 36.39 29.15 9.30
C PRO A 483 36.34 27.62 9.09
N VAL A 484 37.51 27.01 8.87
CA VAL A 484 37.63 25.55 8.72
C VAL A 484 37.11 24.85 9.98
N ASN A 485 36.08 24.03 9.83
CA ASN A 485 35.50 23.24 10.92
C ASN A 485 35.14 21.82 10.44
N TYR A 486 36.06 20.89 10.65
CA TYR A 486 35.89 19.50 10.25
C TYR A 486 34.79 18.76 11.03
N GLU A 487 34.44 19.18 12.25
CA GLU A 487 33.34 18.55 13.01
C GLU A 487 31.97 18.93 12.43
N GLU A 488 31.78 20.21 12.04
CA GLU A 488 30.57 20.67 11.35
C GLU A 488 30.47 20.13 9.91
N ALA A 489 31.60 19.99 9.20
CA ALA A 489 31.64 19.32 7.90
C ALA A 489 31.16 17.85 8.02
N ALA A 490 31.74 17.10 8.97
CA ALA A 490 31.35 15.72 9.26
C ALA A 490 29.86 15.60 9.63
N ALA A 491 29.34 16.51 10.45
CA ALA A 491 27.92 16.54 10.82
C ALA A 491 27.00 16.78 9.61
N ASN A 492 27.36 17.71 8.72
CA ASN A 492 26.59 17.99 7.52
C ASN A 492 26.62 16.83 6.52
N TYR A 493 27.77 16.23 6.21
CA TYR A 493 27.84 15.02 5.39
C TYR A 493 27.02 13.87 6.01
N LYS A 494 27.16 13.64 7.33
CA LYS A 494 26.38 12.60 8.01
C LYS A 494 24.88 12.82 7.87
N THR A 495 24.36 14.02 8.11
CA THR A 495 22.93 14.30 7.94
C THR A 495 22.47 14.17 6.48
N ALA A 496 23.31 14.49 5.49
CA ALA A 496 23.01 14.25 4.08
C ALA A 496 22.95 12.75 3.71
N THR A 497 23.81 11.90 4.32
CA THR A 497 23.73 10.44 4.14
C THR A 497 22.51 9.83 4.85
N GLU A 498 22.16 10.30 6.05
CA GLU A 498 21.02 9.80 6.83
C GLU A 498 19.65 10.21 6.25
N LEU A 499 19.51 11.44 5.71
CA LEU A 499 18.24 11.96 5.20
C LEU A 499 17.98 11.64 3.73
N GLN A 500 18.98 11.81 2.85
CA GLN A 500 18.82 11.68 1.40
C GLN A 500 19.63 10.55 0.76
N ARG A 501 20.50 9.86 1.53
CA ARG A 501 21.48 8.88 1.01
C ARG A 501 22.37 9.44 -0.09
N ASN A 502 22.76 10.72 -0.02
CA ASN A 502 23.62 11.32 -1.05
C ASN A 502 24.97 10.56 -1.15
N PRO A 503 25.37 10.07 -2.34
CA PRO A 503 26.57 9.24 -2.50
C PRO A 503 27.88 10.02 -2.30
N GLN A 504 27.93 11.30 -2.72
CA GLN A 504 29.07 12.18 -2.45
C GLN A 504 29.26 12.39 -0.95
N ALA A 505 28.16 12.56 -0.21
CA ALA A 505 28.20 12.66 1.25
C ALA A 505 28.76 11.37 1.90
N MET A 506 28.43 10.19 1.35
CA MET A 506 29.00 8.92 1.83
C MET A 506 30.48 8.82 1.52
N PHE A 507 30.91 9.22 0.32
CA PHE A 507 32.32 9.22 -0.08
C PHE A 507 33.15 10.18 0.79
N ASN A 508 32.72 11.44 0.95
CA ASN A 508 33.39 12.43 1.78
C ASN A 508 33.50 11.95 3.24
N LEU A 509 32.43 11.38 3.81
CA LEU A 509 32.43 10.85 5.18
C LEU A 509 33.32 9.60 5.33
N GLY A 510 33.40 8.76 4.29
CA GLY A 510 34.35 7.64 4.21
C GLY A 510 35.79 8.12 4.24
N TYR A 511 36.12 9.15 3.47
CA TYR A 511 37.44 9.79 3.44
C TYR A 511 37.82 10.41 4.80
N MET A 512 36.88 11.10 5.47
CA MET A 512 37.13 11.65 6.82
C MET A 512 37.43 10.54 7.85
N HIS A 513 36.75 9.40 7.77
CA HIS A 513 37.08 8.22 8.60
C HIS A 513 38.38 7.51 8.19
N GLU A 514 38.78 7.55 6.92
CA GLU A 514 40.08 7.03 6.44
C GLU A 514 41.24 7.85 7.02
N LYS A 515 41.09 9.17 7.04
CA LYS A 515 42.13 10.13 7.45
C LYS A 515 42.12 10.51 8.93
N GLY A 516 40.98 10.37 9.63
CA GLY A 516 40.83 10.84 11.00
C GLY A 516 40.64 12.36 11.13
N ILE A 517 40.10 13.02 10.09
CA ILE A 517 39.89 14.47 10.05
C ILE A 517 38.49 14.79 10.58
N GLY A 518 38.37 15.59 11.66
CA GLY A 518 37.09 15.95 12.31
C GLY A 518 36.35 14.79 13.00
N ILE A 519 36.78 13.55 12.81
CA ILE A 519 36.24 12.35 13.42
C ILE A 519 37.40 11.41 13.72
N LYS A 520 37.29 10.57 14.76
CA LYS A 520 38.26 9.51 14.99
C LYS A 520 38.37 8.58 13.76
N GLN A 521 39.61 8.29 13.38
CA GLN A 521 39.95 7.36 12.31
C GLN A 521 39.37 5.95 12.57
N ASP A 522 38.73 5.37 11.55
CA ASP A 522 38.19 4.00 11.56
C ASP A 522 38.15 3.47 10.11
N LEU A 523 39.16 2.68 9.73
CA LEU A 523 39.29 2.15 8.37
C LEU A 523 38.17 1.16 7.99
N HIS A 524 37.54 0.49 8.96
CA HIS A 524 36.42 -0.40 8.71
C HIS A 524 35.13 0.38 8.42
N LEU A 525 34.93 1.49 9.14
CA LEU A 525 33.81 2.40 8.90
C LEU A 525 34.00 3.22 7.61
N ALA A 526 35.24 3.65 7.31
CA ALA A 526 35.62 4.27 6.05
C ALA A 526 35.27 3.38 4.85
N LYS A 527 35.76 2.12 4.85
CA LYS A 527 35.38 1.12 3.83
C LYS A 527 33.86 0.98 3.73
N ARG A 528 33.15 0.86 4.85
CA ARG A 528 31.69 0.70 4.83
C ARG A 528 30.97 1.89 4.18
N PHE A 529 31.44 3.12 4.37
CA PHE A 529 30.88 4.28 3.70
C PHE A 529 31.17 4.29 2.19
N TYR A 530 32.36 3.88 1.77
CA TYR A 530 32.67 3.65 0.34
C TYR A 530 31.79 2.54 -0.26
N ASP A 531 31.65 1.38 0.41
CA ASP A 531 30.78 0.28 -0.03
C ASP A 531 29.30 0.75 -0.16
N MET A 532 28.81 1.58 0.76
CA MET A 532 27.44 2.12 0.69
C MET A 532 27.25 3.18 -0.42
N ALA A 533 28.28 3.96 -0.78
CA ALA A 533 28.21 4.88 -1.91
C ALA A 533 28.04 4.12 -3.24
N LEU A 534 28.74 2.98 -3.38
CA LEU A 534 28.62 2.06 -4.52
C LEU A 534 27.23 1.42 -4.63
N GLU A 535 26.57 1.12 -3.50
CA GLU A 535 25.18 0.62 -3.47
C GLU A 535 24.14 1.68 -3.88
N VAL A 536 24.49 2.97 -3.87
CA VAL A 536 23.57 4.08 -4.14
C VAL A 536 23.58 4.54 -5.61
N SER A 537 24.76 4.67 -6.21
CA SER A 537 24.92 5.28 -7.55
C SER A 537 26.03 4.60 -8.35
N ALA A 538 25.75 4.22 -9.59
CA ALA A 538 26.73 3.60 -10.49
C ALA A 538 27.92 4.53 -10.76
N ASP A 539 27.68 5.85 -10.83
CA ASP A 539 28.68 6.87 -11.14
C ASP A 539 29.80 6.94 -10.07
N ALA A 540 29.47 6.57 -8.82
CA ALA A 540 30.44 6.48 -7.73
C ALA A 540 31.41 5.28 -7.86
N ALA A 541 31.19 4.35 -8.80
CA ALA A 541 31.97 3.12 -8.87
C ALA A 541 33.46 3.34 -9.13
N LEU A 542 33.83 4.28 -9.99
CA LEU A 542 35.24 4.60 -10.28
C LEU A 542 35.97 5.19 -9.06
N PRO A 543 35.52 6.29 -8.42
CA PRO A 543 36.20 6.84 -7.24
C PRO A 543 36.18 5.88 -6.04
N VAL A 544 35.08 5.14 -5.83
CA VAL A 544 35.00 4.13 -4.74
C VAL A 544 35.99 2.99 -4.95
N THR A 545 36.09 2.41 -6.15
CA THR A 545 37.01 1.29 -6.38
C THR A 545 38.47 1.72 -6.22
N LEU A 546 38.84 2.91 -6.69
CA LEU A 546 40.17 3.48 -6.45
C LEU A 546 40.45 3.71 -4.95
N ALA A 547 39.50 4.26 -4.20
CA ALA A 547 39.62 4.45 -2.75
C ALA A 547 39.75 3.11 -1.99
N LEU A 548 38.99 2.08 -2.39
CA LEU A 548 39.08 0.74 -1.81
C LEU A 548 40.41 0.06 -2.14
N VAL A 549 40.93 0.17 -3.36
CA VAL A 549 42.25 -0.36 -3.75
C VAL A 549 43.34 0.30 -2.90
N LYS A 550 43.35 1.64 -2.80
CA LYS A 550 44.23 2.42 -1.92
C LYS A 550 44.16 1.93 -0.47
N LEU A 551 42.96 1.73 0.08
CA LEU A 551 42.77 1.26 1.47
C LEU A 551 43.30 -0.18 1.65
N THR A 552 43.18 -1.06 0.65
CA THR A 552 43.80 -2.39 0.71
C THR A 552 45.33 -2.34 0.64
N ILE A 553 45.92 -1.42 -0.13
CA ILE A 553 47.38 -1.21 -0.21
C ILE A 553 47.90 -0.69 1.14
N LEU A 554 47.22 0.29 1.76
CA LEU A 554 47.60 0.78 3.09
C LEU A 554 47.56 -0.33 4.13
N PHE A 555 46.50 -1.16 4.14
CA PHE A 555 46.39 -2.28 5.08
C PHE A 555 47.44 -3.39 4.83
N THR A 556 47.87 -3.62 3.58
CA THR A 556 48.98 -4.55 3.33
C THR A 556 50.33 -3.97 3.77
N LEU A 557 50.56 -2.67 3.59
CA LEU A 557 51.78 -1.99 4.06
C LEU A 557 51.89 -1.94 5.59
N GLU A 558 50.80 -1.63 6.30
CA GLU A 558 50.72 -1.69 7.77
C GLU A 558 50.99 -3.11 8.28
N LYS A 559 50.37 -4.12 7.66
CA LYS A 559 50.58 -5.53 8.00
C LYS A 559 52.01 -6.00 7.72
N LEU A 560 52.68 -5.46 6.69
CA LEU A 560 54.10 -5.68 6.44
C LEU A 560 54.96 -5.00 7.51
N GLN A 561 54.69 -3.73 7.87
CA GLN A 561 55.42 -3.02 8.93
C GLN A 561 55.34 -3.66 10.32
N HIS A 562 54.41 -4.60 10.54
CA HIS A 562 54.26 -5.34 11.79
C HIS A 562 54.56 -6.85 11.69
N GLY A 563 55.13 -7.34 10.57
CA GLY A 563 55.60 -8.72 10.42
C GLY A 563 57.11 -8.88 10.64
N GLU A 564 57.59 -10.07 11.03
CA GLU A 564 59.03 -10.41 11.07
C GLU A 564 59.59 -10.83 9.68
N TRP A 565 59.18 -10.16 8.61
CA TRP A 565 59.58 -10.51 7.22
C TRP A 565 60.95 -9.96 6.80
N TRP A 566 61.60 -9.15 7.65
CA TRP A 566 62.89 -8.49 7.36
C TRP A 566 64.12 -9.39 7.41
N ARG A 567 64.00 -10.67 7.82
CA ARG A 567 65.13 -11.61 7.89
C ARG A 567 65.52 -12.07 6.48
N LEU A 568 66.30 -11.26 5.78
CA LEU A 568 66.79 -11.50 4.41
C LEU A 568 67.46 -12.89 4.25
N GLU A 569 68.13 -13.38 5.29
CA GLU A 569 68.71 -14.73 5.38
C GLU A 569 67.69 -15.84 5.09
N PHE A 570 66.42 -15.68 5.49
CA PHE A 570 65.36 -16.67 5.21
C PHE A 570 65.01 -16.75 3.73
N MET A 571 65.13 -15.65 2.97
CA MET A 571 64.84 -15.62 1.54
C MET A 571 65.98 -16.22 0.71
N GLU A 572 67.21 -15.77 0.94
CA GLU A 572 68.37 -16.30 0.21
C GLU A 572 68.55 -17.81 0.48
N SER A 573 68.30 -18.28 1.71
CA SER A 573 68.35 -19.71 2.06
C SER A 573 67.23 -20.57 1.47
N THR A 574 66.03 -20.01 1.27
CA THR A 574 64.83 -20.79 0.89
C THR A 574 64.51 -20.74 -0.60
N PHE A 575 64.92 -19.67 -1.29
CA PHE A 575 64.60 -19.45 -2.71
C PHE A 575 65.79 -18.97 -3.57
N GLY A 576 66.98 -18.81 -2.98
CA GLY A 576 68.21 -18.45 -3.69
C GLY A 576 68.33 -16.98 -4.12
N SER A 577 69.39 -16.69 -4.88
CA SER A 577 69.88 -15.34 -5.21
C SER A 577 69.03 -14.54 -6.22
N PHE A 578 67.82 -15.03 -6.54
CA PHE A 578 66.89 -14.44 -7.52
C PHE A 578 65.43 -14.36 -7.01
N TRP A 579 65.20 -14.31 -5.68
CA TRP A 579 63.82 -14.14 -5.14
C TRP A 579 63.15 -12.86 -5.64
N ASP A 580 63.94 -11.82 -5.94
CA ASP A 580 63.50 -10.57 -6.57
C ASP A 580 62.72 -10.80 -7.88
N LEU A 581 63.27 -11.60 -8.80
CA LEU A 581 62.61 -11.98 -10.05
C LEU A 581 61.32 -12.77 -9.82
N TYR A 582 61.29 -13.70 -8.85
CA TYR A 582 60.08 -14.48 -8.54
C TYR A 582 58.98 -13.64 -7.85
N ILE A 583 59.33 -12.59 -7.08
CA ILE A 583 58.36 -11.61 -6.56
C ILE A 583 57.73 -10.83 -7.71
N ILE A 584 58.56 -10.21 -8.56
CA ILE A 584 58.10 -9.37 -9.68
C ILE A 584 57.25 -10.21 -10.65
N THR A 585 57.73 -11.42 -10.93
CA THR A 585 57.01 -12.66 -11.27
C THR A 585 55.55 -12.70 -10.81
N ALA A 586 55.37 -13.07 -9.54
CA ALA A 586 54.07 -13.31 -8.92
C ALA A 586 53.20 -12.06 -8.77
N ILE A 587 53.78 -10.87 -8.58
CA ILE A 587 53.05 -9.61 -8.48
C ILE A 587 52.48 -9.22 -9.85
N GLY A 588 53.26 -9.31 -10.93
CA GLY A 588 52.79 -9.07 -12.29
C GLY A 588 51.64 -10.02 -12.66
N ALA A 589 51.80 -11.32 -12.37
CA ALA A 589 50.73 -12.30 -12.57
C ALA A 589 49.49 -12.04 -11.70
N SER A 590 49.67 -11.61 -10.44
CA SER A 590 48.57 -11.23 -9.54
C SER A 590 47.79 -10.02 -10.06
N ILE A 591 48.49 -8.98 -10.53
CA ILE A 591 47.85 -7.78 -11.10
C ILE A 591 47.10 -8.14 -12.39
N TYR A 592 47.71 -8.91 -13.29
CA TYR A 592 47.07 -9.40 -14.52
C TYR A 592 45.81 -10.22 -14.24
N MET A 593 45.86 -11.13 -13.25
CA MET A 593 44.71 -11.94 -12.83
C MET A 593 43.61 -11.10 -12.18
N ASN A 594 43.93 -10.08 -11.39
CA ASN A 594 42.92 -9.19 -10.79
C ASN A 594 42.24 -8.31 -11.86
N ILE A 595 43.01 -7.72 -12.79
CA ILE A 595 42.46 -6.95 -13.92
C ILE A 595 41.57 -7.84 -14.79
N GLY A 596 42.03 -9.05 -15.13
CA GLY A 596 41.26 -10.05 -15.89
C GLY A 596 39.99 -10.57 -15.19
N THR A 597 39.85 -10.36 -13.87
CA THR A 597 38.61 -10.69 -13.13
C THR A 597 37.66 -9.50 -12.91
N LEU A 598 38.11 -8.26 -13.16
CA LEU A 598 37.25 -7.07 -12.99
C LEU A 598 36.13 -6.99 -14.03
N SER A 599 36.36 -7.53 -15.24
CA SER A 599 35.42 -7.43 -16.37
C SER A 599 34.35 -8.51 -16.44
N LEU A 600 34.48 -9.62 -15.70
CA LEU A 600 33.74 -10.86 -16.04
C LEU A 600 33.28 -11.73 -14.85
N GLN A 601 32.98 -11.15 -13.68
CA GLN A 601 32.41 -11.97 -12.58
C GLN A 601 31.30 -11.34 -11.69
N THR A 602 30.38 -10.59 -12.28
CA THR A 602 29.01 -10.39 -11.72
C THR A 602 28.13 -11.64 -11.84
N ARG A 603 28.69 -12.84 -11.61
CA ARG A 603 27.91 -14.10 -11.49
C ARG A 603 27.53 -14.37 -10.03
N LEU A 604 26.25 -14.22 -9.73
CA LEU A 604 25.60 -14.51 -8.45
C LEU A 604 25.74 -15.99 -8.02
N LYS A 605 26.89 -16.38 -7.48
CA LYS A 605 27.04 -17.61 -6.69
C LYS A 605 26.59 -17.33 -5.26
N SER A 606 25.41 -17.86 -4.89
CA SER A 606 24.78 -17.51 -3.62
C SER A 606 25.61 -17.97 -2.41
N PHE A 607 25.60 -17.16 -1.34
CA PHE A 607 26.33 -17.36 -0.08
C PHE A 607 26.18 -18.78 0.51
N PHE A 608 25.01 -19.40 0.29
CA PHE A 608 24.65 -20.73 0.76
C PHE A 608 25.47 -21.87 0.13
N THR A 609 26.09 -21.69 -1.05
CA THR A 609 26.86 -22.77 -1.70
C THR A 609 28.27 -22.94 -1.16
N LYS A 610 28.81 -21.94 -0.43
CA LYS A 610 30.22 -21.89 -0.01
C LYS A 610 30.45 -22.27 1.47
N THR A 611 29.39 -22.57 2.22
CA THR A 611 29.48 -22.86 3.67
C THR A 611 28.56 -24.02 4.06
N SER A 612 29.01 -24.88 4.98
CA SER A 612 28.19 -25.99 5.47
C SER A 612 26.97 -25.48 6.23
N ALA A 613 25.85 -26.21 6.14
CA ALA A 613 24.60 -25.86 6.83
C ALA A 613 24.79 -25.65 8.34
N GLU A 614 25.72 -26.38 8.97
CA GLU A 614 26.06 -26.21 10.37
C GLU A 614 26.79 -24.87 10.65
N ARG A 615 27.71 -24.43 9.79
CA ARG A 615 28.33 -23.09 9.88
C ARG A 615 27.29 -21.97 9.69
N LEU A 616 26.33 -22.16 8.79
CA LEU A 616 25.21 -21.23 8.56
C LEU A 616 24.27 -21.16 9.79
N TRP A 617 23.92 -22.31 10.39
CA TRP A 617 23.19 -22.30 11.65
C TRP A 617 24.01 -21.68 12.79
N LYS A 618 25.33 -21.86 12.83
CA LYS A 618 26.22 -21.30 13.84
C LYS A 618 26.32 -19.77 13.75
N SER A 619 26.27 -19.16 12.56
CA SER A 619 26.20 -17.69 12.43
C SER A 619 24.85 -17.12 12.87
N VAL A 620 23.74 -17.83 12.61
CA VAL A 620 22.38 -17.42 13.04
C VAL A 620 22.13 -17.65 14.54
N THR A 621 22.79 -18.62 15.16
CA THR A 621 22.54 -19.04 16.56
C THR A 621 23.59 -18.59 17.57
N SER A 622 24.79 -18.16 17.13
CA SER A 622 25.82 -17.65 18.03
C SER A 622 25.64 -16.15 18.33
N VAL A 623 26.15 -15.73 19.50
CA VAL A 623 26.18 -14.33 19.94
C VAL A 623 27.48 -14.12 20.72
N SER A 624 28.18 -13.03 20.45
CA SER A 624 29.38 -12.64 21.22
C SER A 624 29.09 -12.52 22.71
N ASN A 625 30.11 -12.68 23.56
CA ASN A 625 29.94 -12.63 25.02
C ASN A 625 29.35 -11.29 25.51
N VAL A 626 29.66 -10.18 24.82
CA VAL A 626 29.04 -8.87 25.07
C VAL A 626 27.54 -8.87 24.72
N GLY A 627 27.16 -9.43 23.57
CA GLY A 627 25.75 -9.57 23.19
C GLY A 627 24.97 -10.53 24.10
N ARG A 628 25.63 -11.56 24.63
CA ARG A 628 25.11 -12.51 25.62
C ARG A 628 24.85 -11.81 26.96
N ARG A 629 25.79 -11.00 27.47
CA ARG A 629 25.59 -10.13 28.66
C ARG A 629 24.49 -9.08 28.42
N LYS A 630 24.41 -8.48 27.24
CA LYS A 630 23.31 -7.58 26.81
C LYS A 630 21.99 -8.31 26.48
N GLY A 631 21.83 -9.58 26.87
CA GLY A 631 20.58 -10.34 26.83
C GLY A 631 20.12 -10.82 25.45
N ARG A 632 20.81 -10.48 24.35
CA ARG A 632 20.40 -10.82 22.97
C ARG A 632 20.29 -12.34 22.74
N ALA A 633 21.05 -13.14 23.50
CA ALA A 633 20.96 -14.60 23.50
C ALA A 633 19.58 -15.16 23.91
N ARG A 634 18.72 -14.37 24.59
CA ARG A 634 17.35 -14.81 24.95
C ARG A 634 16.34 -14.71 23.80
N SER A 635 16.64 -13.93 22.76
CA SER A 635 15.79 -13.77 21.57
C SER A 635 16.30 -14.55 20.35
N VAL A 636 17.42 -15.27 20.48
CA VAL A 636 17.94 -16.13 19.42
C VAL A 636 17.01 -17.33 19.20
N ARG A 637 16.65 -17.59 17.93
CA ARG A 637 15.99 -18.83 17.55
C ARG A 637 16.97 -19.99 17.78
N LYS A 638 16.62 -20.96 18.63
CA LYS A 638 17.36 -22.22 18.71
C LYS A 638 17.38 -22.88 17.33
N ALA A 639 18.48 -23.56 16.98
CA ALA A 639 18.53 -24.39 15.78
C ALA A 639 17.33 -25.35 15.80
N LYS A 640 16.49 -25.29 14.78
CA LYS A 640 15.28 -26.10 14.71
C LYS A 640 15.63 -27.37 13.96
N ASP A 641 15.77 -28.46 14.72
CA ASP A 641 15.82 -29.82 14.16
C ASP A 641 14.63 -30.00 13.20
N LEU A 642 14.93 -30.15 11.91
CA LEU A 642 13.95 -30.22 10.84
C LEU A 642 13.21 -31.56 10.81
N ASN A 643 13.80 -32.60 11.42
CA ASN A 643 13.20 -33.92 11.54
C ASN A 643 12.16 -33.94 12.67
N ARG A 644 12.26 -33.02 13.65
CA ARG A 644 11.41 -32.97 14.84
C ARG A 644 10.00 -32.43 14.53
N GLY A 645 9.18 -33.33 13.99
CA GLY A 645 7.81 -33.08 13.56
C GLY A 645 7.42 -33.88 12.32
N GLN A 646 8.39 -34.50 11.64
CA GLN A 646 8.12 -35.47 10.57
C GLN A 646 7.75 -36.81 11.20
N THR A 647 6.54 -37.29 10.93
CA THR A 647 6.14 -38.67 11.25
C THR A 647 6.71 -39.62 10.20
N ILE A 648 7.89 -40.17 10.47
CA ILE A 648 8.55 -41.17 9.61
C ILE A 648 7.66 -42.42 9.52
N GLY A 649 7.18 -42.72 8.31
CA GLY A 649 6.45 -43.94 7.98
C GLY A 649 4.98 -43.97 8.41
N SER A 650 4.09 -43.38 7.62
CA SER A 650 2.65 -43.72 7.62
C SER A 650 2.40 -44.95 6.74
N GLY A 651 3.02 -46.08 7.10
CA GLY A 651 2.94 -47.35 6.38
C GLY A 651 3.70 -48.46 7.11
N LYS A 652 3.36 -49.74 6.85
CA LYS A 652 3.94 -50.89 7.58
C LYS A 652 5.44 -51.15 7.29
N ILE A 653 5.99 -50.58 6.22
CA ILE A 653 7.36 -50.86 5.75
C ILE A 653 8.32 -49.79 6.26
N ASN A 654 9.40 -50.21 6.90
CA ASN A 654 10.37 -49.35 7.54
C ASN A 654 11.35 -48.78 6.49
N THR A 655 11.27 -47.48 6.19
CA THR A 655 12.08 -46.83 5.14
C THR A 655 12.84 -45.62 5.67
N LEU A 656 14.08 -45.45 5.22
CA LEU A 656 14.94 -44.32 5.56
C LEU A 656 15.19 -43.47 4.32
N TRP A 657 14.66 -42.25 4.33
CA TRP A 657 14.65 -41.33 3.20
C TRP A 657 15.69 -40.20 3.39
N PRO A 658 16.54 -39.91 2.37
CA PRO A 658 17.27 -38.65 2.31
C PRO A 658 16.30 -37.46 2.13
N GLY A 659 16.67 -36.28 2.66
CA GLY A 659 15.80 -35.11 2.72
C GLY A 659 15.44 -34.50 1.35
N LEU A 660 14.33 -33.76 1.31
CA LEU A 660 13.69 -33.30 0.07
C LEU A 660 14.51 -32.30 -0.78
N ASN A 661 14.28 -32.41 -2.09
CA ASN A 661 14.53 -31.43 -3.16
C ASN A 661 15.98 -31.22 -3.64
N SER A 662 16.96 -31.98 -3.16
CA SER A 662 18.26 -32.15 -3.85
C SER A 662 18.89 -33.48 -3.46
N ALA A 663 19.46 -34.22 -4.42
CA ALA A 663 20.17 -35.46 -4.13
C ALA A 663 21.35 -35.20 -3.17
N LEU A 664 21.37 -35.91 -2.04
CA LEU A 664 22.42 -35.75 -1.03
C LEU A 664 23.67 -36.54 -1.45
N THR A 665 24.61 -35.83 -2.05
CA THR A 665 25.95 -36.35 -2.33
C THR A 665 26.83 -36.28 -1.08
N ILE A 666 27.37 -37.42 -0.65
CA ILE A 666 28.43 -37.49 0.36
C ILE A 666 29.72 -37.89 -0.36
N GLY A 667 30.61 -36.91 -0.54
CA GLY A 667 31.77 -37.08 -1.42
C GLY A 667 31.34 -37.22 -2.88
N ARG A 668 31.71 -38.35 -3.51
CA ARG A 668 31.38 -38.65 -4.92
C ARG A 668 30.17 -39.58 -5.11
N GLN A 669 29.54 -40.08 -4.04
CA GLN A 669 28.40 -40.99 -4.14
C GLN A 669 27.06 -40.29 -3.85
N MET A 670 26.04 -40.65 -4.62
CA MET A 670 24.64 -40.29 -4.39
C MET A 670 24.00 -41.29 -3.42
N LEU A 671 23.15 -40.84 -2.50
CA LEU A 671 22.44 -41.71 -1.56
C LEU A 671 20.97 -41.93 -1.99
N GLU A 672 20.61 -43.20 -2.15
CA GLU A 672 19.26 -43.67 -2.47
C GLU A 672 18.45 -44.03 -1.21
N PRO A 673 17.11 -44.00 -1.26
CA PRO A 673 16.28 -44.38 -0.11
C PRO A 673 16.45 -45.86 0.23
N LYS A 674 16.71 -46.17 1.51
CA LYS A 674 17.05 -47.53 1.95
C LYS A 674 15.94 -48.14 2.79
N TYR A 675 15.50 -49.34 2.39
CA TYR A 675 14.57 -50.17 3.15
C TYR A 675 15.29 -50.82 4.33
N LEU A 676 14.65 -50.84 5.49
CA LEU A 676 15.12 -51.51 6.70
C LEU A 676 14.21 -52.72 6.98
N PRO A 677 14.76 -53.83 7.52
CA PRO A 677 13.93 -54.97 7.91
C PRO A 677 12.89 -54.59 8.97
N PRO A 678 11.74 -55.30 9.02
CA PRO A 678 10.72 -55.07 10.04
C PRO A 678 11.21 -55.53 11.42
N ASP A 679 11.11 -54.64 12.42
CA ASP A 679 11.46 -54.90 13.82
C ASP A 679 10.17 -55.24 14.62
N PRO A 680 9.99 -56.49 15.10
CA PRO A 680 8.75 -56.93 15.72
C PRO A 680 8.49 -56.32 17.11
N GLU A 681 9.52 -55.86 17.84
CA GLU A 681 9.33 -55.28 19.18
C GLU A 681 8.76 -53.85 19.13
N ARG A 682 8.83 -53.20 17.96
CA ARG A 682 8.54 -51.76 17.80
C ARG A 682 7.11 -51.39 18.16
N GLU A 683 6.13 -52.22 17.85
CA GLU A 683 4.72 -51.95 18.16
C GLU A 683 4.45 -52.02 19.68
N GLN A 684 5.07 -52.97 20.39
CA GLN A 684 4.96 -53.08 21.85
C GLN A 684 5.59 -51.87 22.56
N LYS A 685 6.73 -51.38 22.06
CA LYS A 685 7.38 -50.15 22.55
C LYS A 685 6.51 -48.91 22.30
N LEU A 686 5.82 -48.84 21.16
CA LEU A 686 4.86 -47.77 20.84
C LEU A 686 3.59 -47.81 21.71
N LEU A 687 3.09 -48.99 22.08
CA LEU A 687 1.95 -49.15 23.00
C LEU A 687 2.30 -48.61 24.39
N LYS A 688 3.40 -49.08 25.00
CA LYS A 688 3.87 -48.58 26.31
C LYS A 688 4.06 -47.05 26.35
N LEU A 689 4.60 -46.46 25.28
CA LEU A 689 4.75 -44.99 25.19
C LEU A 689 3.41 -44.24 25.07
N ARG A 690 2.37 -44.84 24.47
CA ARG A 690 1.02 -44.26 24.38
C ARG A 690 0.27 -44.32 25.71
N GLU A 691 0.54 -45.33 26.54
CA GLU A 691 0.00 -45.43 27.90
C GLU A 691 0.62 -44.36 28.80
N VAL A 692 1.95 -44.27 28.84
CA VAL A 692 2.70 -43.28 29.64
C VAL A 692 2.33 -41.83 29.29
N THR A 693 1.95 -41.55 28.04
CA THR A 693 1.58 -40.18 27.59
C THR A 693 0.10 -39.82 27.78
N ARG A 694 -0.76 -40.72 28.26
CA ARG A 694 -2.22 -40.49 28.37
C ARG A 694 -2.69 -39.68 29.58
N VAL A 695 -1.81 -39.21 30.46
CA VAL A 695 -2.17 -38.32 31.59
C VAL A 695 -2.38 -36.88 31.11
N SER A 696 -3.49 -36.61 30.43
CA SER A 696 -3.86 -35.27 29.97
C SER A 696 -4.32 -34.38 31.12
N ARG A 697 -3.52 -33.37 31.50
CA ARG A 697 -3.98 -32.33 32.45
C ARG A 697 -5.18 -31.59 31.89
N LEU A 698 -6.33 -31.69 32.56
CA LEU A 698 -7.52 -30.88 32.30
C LEU A 698 -7.14 -29.40 32.39
N LYS A 699 -7.39 -28.65 31.30
CA LYS A 699 -7.08 -27.21 31.22
C LYS A 699 -8.30 -26.40 31.63
N LEU A 700 -8.28 -25.86 32.85
CA LEU A 700 -9.28 -24.90 33.34
C LEU A 700 -9.50 -23.74 32.36
N HIS A 701 -10.73 -23.25 32.31
CA HIS A 701 -11.19 -22.26 31.34
C HIS A 701 -10.37 -20.96 31.48
N PRO A 702 -10.13 -20.17 30.41
CA PRO A 702 -9.28 -18.98 30.49
C PRO A 702 -9.74 -17.90 31.50
N LEU A 703 -11.00 -17.93 31.94
CA LEU A 703 -11.55 -17.05 32.98
C LEU A 703 -11.27 -17.54 34.41
N GLU A 704 -11.08 -18.84 34.61
CA GLU A 704 -10.92 -19.51 35.92
C GLU A 704 -9.46 -19.63 36.35
N ARG A 705 -8.52 -19.41 35.43
CA ARG A 705 -7.08 -19.69 35.60
C ARG A 705 -6.39 -18.90 36.72
N GLY A 706 -7.03 -17.86 37.26
CA GLY A 706 -6.54 -17.07 38.38
C GLY A 706 -5.25 -16.29 38.08
N TRP A 707 -4.58 -15.87 39.15
CA TRP A 707 -3.31 -15.11 39.13
C TRP A 707 -2.16 -15.93 39.76
N SER A 708 -2.05 -17.20 39.42
CA SER A 708 -0.99 -18.09 39.92
C SER A 708 0.36 -17.80 39.24
N GLY A 709 1.34 -17.30 40.00
CA GLY A 709 2.70 -17.07 39.50
C GLY A 709 3.61 -16.25 40.43
N THR A 710 4.87 -16.10 40.02
CA THR A 710 5.91 -15.33 40.73
C THR A 710 5.81 -13.81 40.54
N SER A 711 4.87 -13.32 39.71
CA SER A 711 4.59 -11.90 39.58
C SER A 711 3.81 -11.37 40.79
N LEU A 712 4.03 -10.11 41.15
CA LEU A 712 3.16 -9.37 42.07
C LEU A 712 1.77 -9.09 41.45
N LYS A 713 1.67 -9.05 40.11
CA LYS A 713 0.43 -8.74 39.41
C LYS A 713 -0.65 -9.80 39.69
N GLY A 714 -1.74 -9.35 40.32
CA GLY A 714 -2.87 -10.17 40.72
C GLY A 714 -2.79 -10.75 42.13
N ARG A 715 -1.73 -10.45 42.89
CA ARG A 715 -1.66 -10.82 44.31
C ARG A 715 -2.56 -9.88 45.13
N LYS A 716 -3.26 -10.47 46.10
CA LYS A 716 -3.75 -9.76 47.28
C LYS A 716 -2.55 -9.49 48.19
N LEU A 717 -2.35 -8.26 48.62
CA LEU A 717 -1.43 -7.87 49.69
C LEU A 717 -2.29 -7.44 50.91
N GLY A 718 -1.64 -7.21 52.05
CA GLY A 718 -2.31 -6.75 53.27
C GLY A 718 -2.92 -5.34 53.15
N PRO A 719 -3.46 -4.79 54.26
CA PRO A 719 -3.86 -3.40 54.32
C PRO A 719 -2.67 -2.48 53.99
N PRO A 720 -2.91 -1.28 53.43
CA PRO A 720 -1.86 -0.28 53.26
C PRO A 720 -1.40 0.23 54.64
N PRO A 721 -0.14 0.67 54.80
CA PRO A 721 0.26 1.41 56.00
C PRO A 721 -0.54 2.72 56.06
N CYS A 722 -1.33 2.89 57.12
CA CYS A 722 -2.09 4.11 57.35
C CYS A 722 -1.17 5.26 57.79
N ILE A 723 -1.54 6.49 57.40
CA ILE A 723 -0.81 7.74 57.73
C ILE A 723 -1.44 8.46 58.94
N ALA A 724 -2.65 8.05 59.33
CA ALA A 724 -3.36 8.53 60.52
C ALA A 724 -4.03 7.35 61.24
N GLU A 725 -4.23 7.50 62.54
CA GLU A 725 -4.84 6.49 63.43
C GLU A 725 -6.35 6.44 63.18
N GLN A 726 -6.79 5.51 62.32
CA GLN A 726 -8.21 5.24 62.04
C GLN A 726 -8.51 3.77 62.26
N GLU A 727 -9.46 3.48 63.15
CA GLU A 727 -9.70 2.17 63.79
C GLU A 727 -10.19 1.02 62.88
N ASN A 728 -10.11 1.16 61.55
CA ASN A 728 -10.63 0.20 60.58
C ASN A 728 -9.64 -0.14 59.44
N SER A 729 -8.33 0.07 59.65
CA SER A 729 -7.27 -0.28 58.69
C SER A 729 -7.37 -1.72 58.17
N ASP A 730 -7.60 -2.67 59.08
CA ASP A 730 -7.37 -4.11 58.84
C ASP A 730 -8.45 -4.76 57.97
N GLN A 731 -9.59 -4.08 57.77
CA GLN A 731 -10.63 -4.52 56.85
C GLN A 731 -10.22 -4.33 55.38
N PHE A 732 -9.33 -3.37 55.09
CA PHE A 732 -8.92 -3.04 53.73
C PHE A 732 -7.96 -4.08 53.14
N LYS A 733 -8.33 -4.59 51.96
CA LYS A 733 -7.51 -5.50 51.15
C LYS A 733 -7.01 -4.78 49.92
N THR A 734 -5.78 -5.08 49.51
CA THR A 734 -5.14 -4.41 48.37
C THR A 734 -4.80 -5.43 47.28
N VAL A 735 -5.05 -5.09 46.00
CA VAL A 735 -4.73 -5.96 44.84
C VAL A 735 -3.93 -5.18 43.80
N VAL A 736 -2.79 -5.74 43.40
CA VAL A 736 -1.93 -5.15 42.36
C VAL A 736 -2.45 -5.54 40.96
N LEU A 737 -3.16 -4.63 40.30
CA LEU A 737 -3.74 -4.85 38.97
C LEU A 737 -2.71 -4.83 37.84
N GLU A 738 -1.65 -4.02 37.94
CA GLU A 738 -0.57 -3.97 36.94
C GLU A 738 0.81 -3.70 37.55
N THR A 739 1.85 -4.32 36.99
CA THR A 739 3.25 -4.08 37.33
C THR A 739 4.05 -3.82 36.06
N LYS A 740 4.54 -2.60 35.86
CA LYS A 740 5.39 -2.21 34.72
C LYS A 740 6.80 -1.97 35.21
N ALA A 741 7.79 -2.64 34.60
CA ALA A 741 9.20 -2.44 34.89
C ALA A 741 9.86 -1.73 33.70
N VAL A 742 10.02 -0.40 33.80
CA VAL A 742 10.63 0.43 32.76
C VAL A 742 12.13 0.54 33.06
N ARG A 743 12.96 0.29 32.05
CA ARG A 743 14.40 0.57 32.11
C ARG A 743 14.69 1.73 31.18
N HIS A 744 15.36 2.75 31.69
CA HIS A 744 15.77 3.92 30.92
C HIS A 744 17.25 4.20 31.20
N MET A 745 17.91 4.88 30.27
CA MET A 745 19.28 5.34 30.49
C MET A 745 19.25 6.67 31.25
N THR A 746 20.12 6.77 32.25
CA THR A 746 20.45 8.02 32.94
C THR A 746 21.92 8.32 32.69
N ALA A 747 22.27 9.61 32.54
CA ALA A 747 23.64 10.02 32.21
C ALA A 747 24.66 9.68 33.31
N ARG A 748 24.24 9.61 34.58
CA ARG A 748 25.13 9.39 35.74
C ARG A 748 25.10 7.96 36.30
N LEU A 749 23.95 7.28 36.33
CA LEU A 749 23.78 5.96 36.97
C LEU A 749 23.58 4.80 35.99
N GLY A 750 23.71 5.04 34.68
CA GLY A 750 23.51 4.03 33.66
C GLY A 750 22.04 3.59 33.54
N GLN A 751 21.79 2.28 33.40
CA GLN A 751 20.44 1.74 33.16
C GLN A 751 19.63 1.60 34.46
N VAL A 752 18.83 2.63 34.78
CA VAL A 752 17.96 2.62 35.96
C VAL A 752 16.63 1.90 35.66
N LYS A 753 16.29 0.93 36.52
CA LYS A 753 15.04 0.15 36.47
C LYS A 753 14.00 0.77 37.42
N ARG A 754 13.06 1.56 36.88
CA ARG A 754 11.88 2.02 37.61
C ARG A 754 10.79 0.94 37.55
N ILE A 755 10.15 0.66 38.68
CA ILE A 755 8.93 -0.17 38.71
C ILE A 755 7.77 0.77 39.02
N SER A 756 6.70 0.72 38.23
CA SER A 756 5.40 1.28 38.61
C SER A 756 4.41 0.16 38.88
N LEU A 757 3.67 0.34 39.96
CA LEU A 757 2.60 -0.55 40.41
C LEU A 757 1.29 0.23 40.28
N LEU A 758 0.26 -0.41 39.72
CA LEU A 758 -1.12 0.04 39.81
C LEU A 758 -1.82 -0.96 40.75
N ALA A 759 -2.27 -0.49 41.90
CA ALA A 759 -3.03 -1.26 42.86
C ALA A 759 -4.38 -0.59 43.12
N VAL A 760 -5.35 -1.37 43.57
CA VAL A 760 -6.65 -0.90 44.09
C VAL A 760 -6.81 -1.42 45.52
N VAL A 761 -7.46 -0.61 46.35
CA VAL A 761 -7.70 -0.84 47.78
C VAL A 761 -9.21 -0.84 48.01
N GLY A 762 -9.72 -1.72 48.86
CA GLY A 762 -11.15 -1.76 49.21
C GLY A 762 -11.43 -2.60 50.46
N ASN A 763 -12.48 -2.25 51.19
CA ASN A 763 -12.92 -2.90 52.42
C ASN A 763 -14.01 -3.97 52.20
N GLY A 764 -14.62 -4.03 51.02
CA GLY A 764 -15.72 -4.95 50.69
C GLY A 764 -17.13 -4.42 50.99
N ASN A 765 -17.26 -3.19 51.50
CA ASN A 765 -18.53 -2.60 51.97
C ASN A 765 -19.14 -1.58 50.98
N GLY A 766 -18.65 -1.54 49.75
CA GLY A 766 -19.13 -0.66 48.68
C GLY A 766 -20.45 -1.11 48.07
N LEU A 767 -21.30 -0.13 47.79
CA LEU A 767 -22.66 -0.29 47.27
C LEU A 767 -22.67 -0.87 45.85
N ALA A 768 -23.83 -1.42 45.46
CA ALA A 768 -24.07 -1.95 44.12
C ALA A 768 -24.16 -0.83 43.07
N VAL A 769 -23.98 -1.20 41.80
CA VAL A 769 -24.29 -0.33 40.66
C VAL A 769 -25.79 0.00 40.67
N TYR A 770 -26.13 1.28 40.69
CA TYR A 770 -27.51 1.75 40.74
C TYR A 770 -28.14 1.68 39.35
N GLN A 771 -27.62 2.50 38.44
CA GLN A 771 -28.06 2.61 37.05
C GLN A 771 -27.11 1.83 36.13
N ASP A 772 -27.57 1.42 34.96
CA ASP A 772 -26.67 0.99 33.89
C ASP A 772 -25.84 2.18 33.39
N PHE A 773 -24.60 1.97 32.92
CA PHE A 773 -23.75 3.09 32.47
C PHE A 773 -22.76 2.76 31.36
N TRP A 774 -22.46 3.78 30.55
CA TRP A 774 -21.30 3.83 29.66
C TRP A 774 -20.24 4.80 30.22
N ALA A 775 -18.95 4.46 30.06
CA ALA A 775 -17.85 5.36 30.36
C ALA A 775 -16.62 5.09 29.46
N GLU A 776 -15.93 6.16 29.04
CA GLU A 776 -14.73 6.10 28.20
C GLU A 776 -13.51 6.74 28.88
N CYS A 777 -12.32 6.16 28.69
CA CYS A 777 -11.05 6.78 29.11
C CYS A 777 -9.91 6.45 28.14
N ARG A 778 -9.61 7.41 27.24
CA ARG A 778 -8.83 7.15 26.00
C ARG A 778 -9.56 6.08 25.17
N SER A 779 -8.84 5.30 24.36
CA SER A 779 -9.41 4.20 23.56
C SER A 779 -9.81 2.96 24.38
N THR A 780 -10.55 3.12 25.47
CA THR A 780 -11.12 2.04 26.27
C THR A 780 -12.49 2.48 26.77
N GLN A 781 -13.53 1.78 26.31
CA GLN A 781 -14.93 2.03 26.61
C GLN A 781 -15.46 0.88 27.46
N ILE A 782 -16.31 1.19 28.44
CA ILE A 782 -16.94 0.22 29.33
C ILE A 782 -18.45 0.46 29.28
N PHE A 783 -19.19 -0.62 29.15
CA PHE A 783 -20.65 -0.66 29.26
C PHE A 783 -20.97 -1.62 30.40
N ALA A 784 -21.54 -1.12 31.48
CA ALA A 784 -21.75 -1.83 32.73
C ALA A 784 -23.24 -1.93 33.03
N GLN A 785 -23.69 -3.17 33.25
CA GLN A 785 -25.09 -3.51 33.50
C GLN A 785 -25.29 -4.12 34.88
N ARG A 786 -26.24 -3.57 35.63
CA ARG A 786 -26.77 -4.18 36.86
C ARG A 786 -27.37 -5.54 36.51
N MET A 787 -27.23 -6.51 37.40
CA MET A 787 -27.73 -7.88 37.21
C MET A 787 -28.40 -8.36 38.51
N PRO A 788 -29.41 -9.26 38.43
CA PRO A 788 -30.14 -9.75 39.58
C PRO A 788 -29.26 -10.58 40.53
N GLU A 789 -29.79 -10.85 41.72
CA GLU A 789 -29.04 -11.56 42.75
C GLU A 789 -28.72 -13.00 42.37
N GLY A 790 -27.47 -13.41 42.61
CA GLY A 790 -26.97 -14.73 42.20
C GLY A 790 -26.38 -14.78 40.79
N TYR A 791 -26.55 -13.76 39.94
CA TYR A 791 -25.94 -13.71 38.61
C TYR A 791 -24.39 -13.66 38.67
N GLY A 792 -23.84 -13.02 39.70
CA GLY A 792 -22.40 -12.89 39.92
C GLY A 792 -21.69 -11.92 38.98
N LEU A 793 -20.35 -12.01 38.94
CA LEU A 793 -19.50 -11.09 38.19
C LEU A 793 -19.09 -11.65 36.81
N ARG A 794 -19.66 -11.08 35.74
CA ARG A 794 -19.34 -11.38 34.33
C ARG A 794 -18.72 -10.16 33.64
N CYS A 795 -17.46 -9.90 33.95
CA CYS A 795 -16.70 -8.74 33.47
C CYS A 795 -15.23 -9.09 33.19
N HIS A 796 -14.46 -8.14 32.63
CA HIS A 796 -13.01 -8.33 32.43
C HIS A 796 -12.30 -8.60 33.77
N ARG A 797 -11.37 -9.56 33.82
CA ARG A 797 -10.74 -10.08 35.06
C ARG A 797 -10.22 -9.05 36.06
N ALA A 798 -9.80 -7.87 35.61
CA ALA A 798 -9.36 -6.80 36.50
C ALA A 798 -10.54 -6.05 37.15
N LEU A 799 -11.62 -5.83 36.40
CA LEU A 799 -12.89 -5.32 36.95
C LEU A 799 -13.47 -6.33 37.95
N LYS A 800 -13.38 -7.63 37.67
CA LYS A 800 -13.79 -8.67 38.63
C LYS A 800 -13.05 -8.56 39.97
N SER A 801 -11.71 -8.45 39.95
CA SER A 801 -10.92 -8.25 41.17
C SER A 801 -11.15 -6.88 41.85
N ILE A 802 -11.63 -5.86 41.13
CA ILE A 802 -12.04 -4.58 41.74
C ILE A 802 -13.40 -4.76 42.43
N CYS A 803 -14.38 -5.38 41.76
CA CYS A 803 -15.70 -5.65 42.33
C CYS A 803 -15.59 -6.53 43.60
N GLU A 804 -14.74 -7.56 43.57
CA GLU A 804 -14.41 -8.41 44.73
C GLU A 804 -13.71 -7.66 45.90
N LEU A 805 -13.05 -6.52 45.64
CA LEU A 805 -12.46 -5.66 46.68
C LEU A 805 -13.43 -4.58 47.17
N VAL A 806 -14.27 -4.06 46.27
CA VAL A 806 -15.22 -2.98 46.57
C VAL A 806 -16.41 -3.54 47.32
N GLY A 807 -16.99 -4.68 46.90
CA GLY A 807 -18.20 -5.27 47.50
C GLY A 807 -19.28 -5.66 46.48
N ILE A 808 -19.13 -5.22 45.22
CA ILE A 808 -20.10 -5.45 44.14
C ILE A 808 -20.17 -6.95 43.79
N LYS A 809 -21.36 -7.56 43.95
CA LYS A 809 -21.59 -9.01 43.76
C LYS A 809 -22.11 -9.38 42.38
N ASN A 810 -23.08 -8.63 41.84
CA ASN A 810 -23.81 -8.96 40.61
C ASN A 810 -23.59 -7.85 39.58
N LEU A 811 -22.87 -8.16 38.50
CA LEU A 811 -22.51 -7.18 37.46
C LEU A 811 -22.13 -7.87 36.15
N TYR A 812 -22.74 -7.46 35.04
CA TYR A 812 -22.20 -7.70 33.71
C TYR A 812 -21.45 -6.44 33.26
N ALA A 813 -20.21 -6.55 32.77
CA ALA A 813 -19.53 -5.39 32.20
C ALA A 813 -18.70 -5.76 30.96
N LYS A 814 -19.13 -5.20 29.82
CA LYS A 814 -18.49 -5.34 28.52
C LYS A 814 -17.43 -4.24 28.37
N VAL A 815 -16.28 -4.59 27.80
CA VAL A 815 -15.19 -3.65 27.56
C VAL A 815 -14.83 -3.68 26.09
N GLU A 816 -14.81 -2.51 25.46
CA GLU A 816 -14.40 -2.32 24.07
C GLU A 816 -13.12 -1.47 23.99
N GLY A 817 -12.36 -1.60 22.90
CA GLY A 817 -11.03 -1.00 22.77
C GLY A 817 -9.93 -1.74 23.56
N ASN A 818 -8.99 -0.99 24.13
CA ASN A 818 -7.71 -1.50 24.63
C ASN A 818 -7.78 -2.12 26.04
N THR A 819 -8.38 -3.31 26.14
CA THR A 819 -8.47 -4.16 27.35
C THR A 819 -7.14 -4.44 28.08
N ARG A 820 -5.97 -4.16 27.47
CA ARG A 820 -4.65 -4.33 28.11
C ARG A 820 -4.21 -3.11 28.92
N CYS A 821 -4.82 -1.94 28.73
CA CYS A 821 -4.48 -0.71 29.46
C CYS A 821 -5.24 -0.64 30.79
N TYR A 822 -4.71 -1.29 31.83
CA TYR A 822 -5.39 -1.37 33.13
C TYR A 822 -5.70 0.00 33.76
N GLN A 823 -4.85 1.02 33.55
CA GLN A 823 -5.08 2.38 34.03
C GLN A 823 -6.28 3.08 33.34
N SER A 824 -6.44 2.90 32.03
CA SER A 824 -7.62 3.41 31.30
C SER A 824 -8.88 2.67 31.75
N LEU A 825 -8.80 1.34 31.84
CA LEU A 825 -9.88 0.47 32.29
C LEU A 825 -10.38 0.85 33.70
N THR A 826 -9.46 1.04 34.66
CA THR A 826 -9.83 1.43 36.03
C THR A 826 -10.42 2.82 36.08
N LYS A 827 -9.86 3.79 35.34
CA LYS A 827 -10.39 5.16 35.34
C LYS A 827 -11.78 5.22 34.73
N ALA A 828 -12.01 4.61 33.56
CA ALA A 828 -13.35 4.55 32.95
C ALA A 828 -14.38 3.94 33.92
N PHE A 829 -14.04 2.82 34.57
CA PHE A 829 -14.96 2.14 35.49
C PHE A 829 -15.29 2.99 36.72
N PHE A 830 -14.29 3.58 37.38
CA PHE A 830 -14.55 4.43 38.55
C PHE A 830 -15.18 5.78 38.19
N THR A 831 -14.89 6.37 37.03
CA THR A 831 -15.62 7.56 36.55
C THR A 831 -17.10 7.25 36.33
N GLY A 832 -17.43 6.12 35.71
CA GLY A 832 -18.84 5.70 35.56
C GLY A 832 -19.54 5.41 36.89
N LEU A 833 -18.84 4.85 37.89
CA LEU A 833 -19.37 4.66 39.24
C LEU A 833 -19.57 5.98 40.01
N LEU A 834 -18.70 6.98 39.82
CA LEU A 834 -18.79 8.29 40.50
C LEU A 834 -19.83 9.22 39.86
N ASN A 835 -20.19 8.98 38.59
CA ASN A 835 -21.21 9.75 37.87
C ASN A 835 -22.64 9.24 38.12
N GLN A 836 -22.85 8.24 38.98
CA GLN A 836 -24.19 7.67 39.24
C GLN A 836 -24.99 8.50 40.23
N GLU A 837 -26.27 8.69 39.93
CA GLU A 837 -27.24 9.19 40.91
C GLU A 837 -27.91 8.00 41.61
N THR A 838 -28.13 8.11 42.92
CA THR A 838 -28.96 7.12 43.63
C THR A 838 -30.42 7.26 43.20
N TYR A 839 -31.19 6.18 43.28
CA TYR A 839 -32.62 6.23 42.96
C TYR A 839 -33.41 7.24 43.81
N GLN A 840 -32.94 7.51 45.04
CA GLN A 840 -33.53 8.51 45.93
C GLN A 840 -33.29 9.92 45.37
N GLN A 841 -32.02 10.30 45.13
CA GLN A 841 -31.67 11.59 44.51
C GLN A 841 -32.35 11.80 43.16
N LEU A 842 -32.54 10.72 42.37
CA LEU A 842 -33.28 10.77 41.11
C LEU A 842 -34.77 11.09 41.35
N ALA A 843 -35.42 10.40 42.29
CA ALA A 843 -36.82 10.64 42.65
C ALA A 843 -37.04 12.05 43.20
N ASP A 844 -36.13 12.52 44.08
CA ASP A 844 -36.15 13.87 44.66
C ASP A 844 -35.99 14.94 43.58
N ARG A 845 -34.95 14.83 42.72
CA ARG A 845 -34.69 15.80 41.65
C ARG A 845 -35.80 15.87 40.61
N LYS A 846 -36.41 14.73 40.27
CA LYS A 846 -37.47 14.65 39.24
C LYS A 846 -38.88 14.87 39.79
N ARG A 847 -39.07 14.77 41.12
CA ARG A 847 -40.37 14.70 41.81
C ARG A 847 -41.29 13.59 41.26
N LEU A 848 -40.70 12.43 40.94
CA LEU A 848 -41.37 11.29 40.31
C LEU A 848 -41.06 9.97 41.05
N LEU A 849 -41.95 8.99 40.89
CA LEU A 849 -41.75 7.63 41.41
C LEU A 849 -40.77 6.84 40.53
N VAL A 850 -39.72 6.26 41.13
CA VAL A 850 -38.79 5.38 40.40
C VAL A 850 -39.29 3.94 40.49
N VAL A 851 -39.46 3.26 39.35
CA VAL A 851 -40.12 1.95 39.24
C VAL A 851 -39.23 0.92 38.55
N GLU A 852 -39.17 -0.30 39.10
CA GLU A 852 -38.44 -1.46 38.57
C GLU A 852 -39.40 -2.37 37.77
N PHE A 853 -39.06 -2.68 36.52
CA PHE A 853 -39.77 -3.65 35.68
C PHE A 853 -38.98 -4.96 35.59
N ALA A 854 -39.02 -5.76 36.65
CA ALA A 854 -38.21 -6.96 36.77
C ALA A 854 -38.81 -8.15 36.01
N LYS A 855 -38.02 -8.79 35.14
CA LYS A 855 -38.44 -10.03 34.43
C LYS A 855 -38.77 -11.18 35.39
N GLU A 856 -38.12 -11.25 36.55
CA GLU A 856 -38.41 -12.24 37.60
C GLU A 856 -39.79 -12.06 38.26
N LYS A 857 -40.47 -10.94 37.96
CA LYS A 857 -41.84 -10.63 38.35
C LYS A 857 -42.75 -10.49 37.12
N ASP A 858 -42.43 -11.14 36.01
CA ASP A 858 -43.15 -11.02 34.72
C ASP A 858 -43.43 -9.56 34.29
N TYR A 859 -42.49 -8.66 34.61
CA TYR A 859 -42.57 -7.22 34.38
C TYR A 859 -43.68 -6.47 35.14
N PHE A 860 -44.21 -7.02 36.25
CA PHE A 860 -45.03 -6.24 37.18
C PHE A 860 -44.22 -5.09 37.82
N PRO A 861 -44.75 -3.85 37.83
CA PRO A 861 -44.04 -2.68 38.34
C PRO A 861 -43.83 -2.73 39.86
N LYS A 862 -42.61 -2.39 40.30
CA LYS A 862 -42.25 -2.27 41.73
C LYS A 862 -41.61 -0.91 41.99
N VAL A 863 -42.24 -0.07 42.80
CA VAL A 863 -41.65 1.21 43.24
C VAL A 863 -40.36 0.93 44.04
N ILE A 864 -39.25 1.58 43.66
CA ILE A 864 -37.96 1.52 44.35
C ILE A 864 -37.79 2.72 45.29
N ALA A 865 -38.11 3.92 44.81
CA ALA A 865 -37.91 5.18 45.52
C ALA A 865 -39.09 6.14 45.29
N ARG A 866 -39.28 7.06 46.23
CA ARG A 866 -40.27 8.13 46.23
C ARG A 866 -39.56 9.44 46.60
N PRO A 867 -40.00 10.62 46.14
CA PRO A 867 -39.45 11.88 46.65
C PRO A 867 -39.61 11.96 48.18
N SER A 868 -38.61 12.50 48.88
CA SER A 868 -38.52 12.51 50.35
C SER A 868 -38.94 13.81 51.03
N GLY A 869 -39.22 14.88 50.29
CA GLY A 869 -39.84 16.09 50.82
C GLY A 869 -41.37 16.03 50.78
N ASP A 870 -42.04 16.96 51.47
CA ASP A 870 -43.52 17.09 51.48
C ASP A 870 -44.14 17.51 50.12
N GLU A 871 -43.33 17.65 49.08
CA GLU A 871 -43.78 18.01 47.74
C GLU A 871 -44.41 16.79 47.03
N SER A 872 -45.65 16.95 46.56
CA SER A 872 -46.39 15.89 45.87
C SER A 872 -45.70 15.46 44.57
N VAL A 873 -45.77 14.15 44.27
CA VAL A 873 -45.36 13.57 42.98
C VAL A 873 -46.03 14.32 41.82
N ARG A 874 -45.23 14.73 40.82
CA ARG A 874 -45.73 15.41 39.61
C ARG A 874 -46.76 14.55 38.88
N ARG A 875 -47.79 15.21 38.35
CA ARG A 875 -48.79 14.58 37.46
C ARG A 875 -48.37 14.68 36.00
N ASP A 876 -48.91 13.83 35.14
CA ASP A 876 -48.58 13.76 33.70
C ASP A 876 -48.71 15.11 32.97
N SER A 877 -49.63 15.98 33.41
CA SER A 877 -49.82 17.35 32.90
C SER A 877 -48.70 18.33 33.26
N GLU A 878 -47.86 17.99 34.23
CA GLU A 878 -46.76 18.78 34.76
C GLU A 878 -45.39 18.27 34.24
N ILE A 879 -45.39 17.27 33.34
CA ILE A 879 -44.20 16.68 32.70
C ILE A 879 -44.00 17.28 31.32
N ASP A 880 -42.80 17.80 31.04
CA ASP A 880 -42.47 18.34 29.72
C ASP A 880 -42.33 17.23 28.68
N LYS A 881 -42.81 17.47 27.45
CA LYS A 881 -42.79 16.46 26.37
C LYS A 881 -41.39 16.02 25.94
N ASP A 882 -40.39 16.87 26.19
CA ASP A 882 -38.99 16.63 25.88
C ASP A 882 -38.22 16.07 27.11
N GLU A 883 -38.89 15.82 28.23
CA GLU A 883 -38.28 15.29 29.45
C GLU A 883 -38.02 13.79 29.32
N VAL A 884 -36.75 13.37 29.26
CA VAL A 884 -36.38 11.94 29.23
C VAL A 884 -36.79 11.27 30.54
N LEU A 885 -37.76 10.35 30.43
CA LEU A 885 -38.30 9.55 31.54
C LEU A 885 -37.66 8.16 31.65
N ASP A 886 -37.22 7.56 30.53
CA ASP A 886 -36.59 6.22 30.54
C ASP A 886 -35.13 6.31 30.97
N VAL A 887 -34.75 5.45 31.93
CA VAL A 887 -33.40 5.35 32.47
C VAL A 887 -32.49 4.52 31.56
N ASP A 888 -33.05 3.62 30.74
CA ASP A 888 -32.26 2.83 29.77
C ASP A 888 -31.72 3.70 28.61
N ASP A 889 -32.30 4.89 28.35
CA ASP A 889 -31.79 5.87 27.38
C ASP A 889 -30.76 6.85 27.96
N LEU A 890 -30.55 6.88 29.29
CA LEU A 890 -29.40 7.58 29.91
C LEU A 890 -28.04 6.89 29.62
N TYR A 891 -28.00 5.91 28.72
CA TYR A 891 -26.84 5.11 28.32
C TYR A 891 -25.77 5.90 27.53
N GLY A 892 -25.20 6.93 28.15
CA GLY A 892 -24.05 7.68 27.65
C GLY A 892 -24.25 8.28 26.27
N GLU A 893 -25.29 9.11 26.10
CA GLU A 893 -25.61 9.79 24.84
C GLU A 893 -26.06 8.81 23.73
N GLY A 894 -26.91 7.82 24.07
CA GLY A 894 -27.44 6.83 23.10
C GLY A 894 -26.42 5.79 22.63
N ARG A 895 -25.36 5.54 23.42
CA ARG A 895 -24.24 4.66 23.03
C ARG A 895 -24.46 3.23 23.53
N TYR A 896 -25.01 2.40 22.66
CA TYR A 896 -25.27 0.99 22.97
C TYR A 896 -24.08 0.04 22.67
N PRO A 897 -23.83 -0.98 23.53
CA PRO A 897 -22.73 -1.93 23.33
C PRO A 897 -22.97 -2.84 22.12
N TYR A 898 -22.14 -2.75 21.06
CA TYR A 898 -22.36 -3.43 19.78
C TYR A 898 -22.62 -4.96 19.90
N LYS A 899 -23.89 -5.35 19.71
CA LYS A 899 -24.34 -6.76 19.70
C LYS A 899 -24.12 -7.34 18.30
N ARG A 900 -22.99 -8.03 18.09
CA ARG A 900 -22.71 -8.73 16.82
C ARG A 900 -23.87 -9.67 16.45
N PRO A 901 -24.44 -9.60 15.23
CA PRO A 901 -25.48 -10.53 14.82
C PRO A 901 -24.93 -11.97 14.86
N LYS A 902 -25.74 -12.90 15.39
CA LYS A 902 -25.39 -14.32 15.40
C LYS A 902 -25.18 -14.78 13.95
N ARG A 903 -24.03 -15.37 13.62
CA ARG A 903 -23.80 -15.94 12.29
C ARG A 903 -24.89 -16.99 12.01
N LYS A 904 -25.64 -16.79 10.93
CA LYS A 904 -26.59 -17.79 10.41
C LYS A 904 -25.81 -19.08 10.11
N PRO A 905 -26.11 -20.23 10.75
CA PRO A 905 -25.48 -21.50 10.38
C PRO A 905 -25.80 -21.88 8.93
N PHE A 906 -24.90 -22.64 8.30
CA PHE A 906 -24.93 -22.90 6.85
C PHE A 906 -26.22 -23.58 6.36
N TRP A 907 -26.89 -24.35 7.22
CA TRP A 907 -28.12 -25.04 6.89
C TRP A 907 -29.36 -24.12 6.84
N ILE A 908 -29.28 -22.84 7.21
CA ILE A 908 -30.44 -21.93 7.14
C ILE A 908 -31.01 -21.80 5.71
N ASN A 909 -30.17 -21.95 4.69
CA ASN A 909 -30.58 -21.92 3.29
C ASN A 909 -30.85 -23.31 2.70
N GLN A 910 -30.76 -24.40 3.48
CA GLN A 910 -31.05 -25.75 3.00
C GLN A 910 -32.55 -26.03 2.99
N ALA A 911 -33.04 -26.71 1.94
CA ALA A 911 -34.44 -27.04 1.75
C ALA A 911 -35.08 -27.74 2.98
N GLY A 912 -34.36 -28.63 3.66
CA GLY A 912 -34.85 -29.30 4.87
C GLY A 912 -35.11 -28.35 6.05
N TYR A 913 -34.28 -27.30 6.21
CA TYR A 913 -34.49 -26.29 7.25
C TYR A 913 -35.60 -25.31 6.87
N LEU A 914 -35.70 -24.94 5.59
CA LEU A 914 -36.82 -24.13 5.08
C LEU A 914 -38.15 -24.89 5.22
N HIS A 915 -38.17 -26.20 4.97
CA HIS A 915 -39.34 -27.05 5.21
C HIS A 915 -39.66 -27.18 6.71
N LYS A 916 -38.65 -27.21 7.59
CA LYS A 916 -38.86 -27.13 9.04
C LYS A 916 -39.52 -25.80 9.42
N LEU A 917 -38.98 -24.66 8.97
CA LEU A 917 -39.56 -23.34 9.20
C LEU A 917 -41.01 -23.26 8.71
N TRP A 918 -41.32 -23.84 7.55
CA TRP A 918 -42.69 -23.89 7.01
C TRP A 918 -43.66 -24.67 7.93
N LYS A 919 -43.20 -25.75 8.59
CA LYS A 919 -44.00 -26.48 9.59
C LYS A 919 -44.15 -25.73 10.93
N GLU A 920 -43.23 -24.84 11.27
CA GLU A 920 -43.26 -24.03 12.50
C GLU A 920 -44.02 -22.70 12.31
N HIS A 921 -44.10 -22.18 11.08
CA HIS A 921 -44.70 -20.87 10.78
C HIS A 921 -46.14 -20.67 11.27
N PRO A 922 -47.06 -21.66 11.18
CA PRO A 922 -48.43 -21.51 11.68
C PRO A 922 -48.56 -21.43 13.20
N LYS A 923 -47.48 -21.75 13.95
CA LYS A 923 -47.45 -21.71 15.43
C LYS A 923 -46.75 -20.47 15.97
N ARG A 924 -46.31 -19.58 15.08
CA ARG A 924 -45.57 -18.36 15.43
C ARG A 924 -46.50 -17.39 16.17
N ASN A 925 -46.05 -16.91 17.33
CA ASN A 925 -46.80 -16.04 18.25
C ASN A 925 -48.10 -16.68 18.82
N MET A 926 -48.27 -18.02 18.73
CA MET A 926 -49.47 -18.71 19.23
C MET A 926 -49.72 -18.47 20.73
N ASP A 927 -48.65 -18.42 21.55
CA ASP A 927 -48.77 -18.16 22.99
C ASP A 927 -49.19 -16.71 23.29
N GLU A 928 -48.69 -15.73 22.53
CA GLU A 928 -49.07 -14.32 22.67
C GLU A 928 -50.53 -14.09 22.27
N VAL A 929 -50.96 -14.71 21.16
CA VAL A 929 -52.36 -14.67 20.70
C VAL A 929 -53.28 -15.38 21.69
N LYS A 930 -52.86 -16.54 22.25
CA LYS A 930 -53.61 -17.22 23.31
C LYS A 930 -53.78 -16.36 24.55
N ILE A 931 -52.71 -15.73 25.05
CA ILE A 931 -52.76 -14.85 26.23
C ILE A 931 -53.69 -13.67 25.96
N ARG A 932 -53.62 -13.07 24.75
CA ARG A 932 -54.53 -12.00 24.33
C ARG A 932 -55.99 -12.44 24.31
N LEU A 933 -56.32 -13.55 23.65
CA LEU A 933 -57.70 -14.02 23.50
C LEU A 933 -58.34 -14.48 24.83
N LEU A 934 -57.53 -14.87 25.82
CA LEU A 934 -57.96 -15.10 27.20
C LEU A 934 -58.20 -13.76 27.94
N ALA A 935 -57.32 -12.78 27.77
CA ALA A 935 -57.47 -11.44 28.37
C ALA A 935 -58.62 -10.62 27.76
N GLU A 936 -58.94 -10.85 26.48
CA GLU A 936 -60.08 -10.26 25.76
C GLU A 936 -61.40 -11.02 26.03
N GLY A 937 -61.37 -12.13 26.79
CA GLY A 937 -62.56 -12.93 27.14
C GLY A 937 -63.20 -13.72 25.99
N ILE A 938 -62.59 -13.71 24.79
CA ILE A 938 -63.05 -14.43 23.60
C ILE A 938 -62.93 -15.95 23.78
N ILE A 939 -61.96 -16.37 24.60
CA ILE A 939 -61.81 -17.75 25.06
C ILE A 939 -62.10 -17.78 26.57
N ALA A 940 -63.03 -18.64 27.01
CA ALA A 940 -63.20 -18.93 28.44
C ALA A 940 -61.98 -19.68 29.00
N ASP A 941 -61.73 -20.91 28.51
CA ASP A 941 -60.65 -21.77 29.00
C ASP A 941 -59.72 -22.29 27.88
N ASP A 942 -58.51 -22.70 28.27
CA ASP A 942 -57.61 -23.53 27.44
C ASP A 942 -57.61 -25.00 27.87
N THR A 943 -58.79 -25.58 28.17
CA THR A 943 -58.94 -27.02 28.40
C THR A 943 -58.65 -27.83 27.12
N VAL A 944 -58.47 -29.14 27.22
CA VAL A 944 -58.25 -30.00 26.03
C VAL A 944 -59.55 -30.15 25.23
N GLU A 945 -60.68 -30.33 25.92
CA GLU A 945 -62.00 -30.53 25.32
C GLU A 945 -62.48 -29.28 24.55
N SER A 946 -62.36 -28.10 25.15
CA SER A 946 -62.72 -26.84 24.47
C SER A 946 -61.83 -26.54 23.25
N ARG A 947 -60.63 -27.11 23.17
CA ARG A 947 -59.76 -27.05 21.99
C ARG A 947 -60.14 -28.04 20.90
N VAL A 948 -60.65 -29.22 21.25
CA VAL A 948 -61.23 -30.16 20.27
C VAL A 948 -62.50 -29.57 19.68
N LEU A 949 -63.42 -29.09 20.53
CA LEU A 949 -64.73 -28.58 20.11
C LEU A 949 -64.61 -27.37 19.17
N ARG A 950 -63.72 -26.41 19.48
CA ARG A 950 -63.38 -25.30 18.57
C ARG A 950 -62.79 -25.77 17.24
N ARG A 951 -61.92 -26.78 17.27
CA ARG A 951 -61.26 -27.30 16.07
C ARG A 951 -62.25 -28.01 15.14
N ASP A 952 -63.22 -28.71 15.70
CA ASP A 952 -64.31 -29.33 14.93
C ASP A 952 -65.27 -28.29 14.36
N GLN A 953 -65.50 -27.16 15.07
CA GLN A 953 -66.22 -26.00 14.53
C GLN A 953 -65.46 -25.32 13.39
N GLU A 954 -64.19 -24.97 13.57
CA GLU A 954 -63.32 -24.43 12.52
C GLU A 954 -63.27 -25.36 11.29
N GLN A 955 -63.16 -26.68 11.52
CA GLN A 955 -63.12 -27.67 10.45
C GLN A 955 -64.44 -27.77 9.67
N ARG A 956 -65.60 -27.55 10.31
CA ARG A 956 -66.89 -27.41 9.60
C ARG A 956 -66.92 -26.13 8.77
N LEU A 957 -66.64 -24.98 9.36
CA LEU A 957 -66.68 -23.67 8.69
C LEU A 957 -65.71 -23.56 7.50
N VAL A 958 -64.60 -24.31 7.52
CA VAL A 958 -63.67 -24.45 6.37
C VAL A 958 -64.20 -25.39 5.28
N VAL A 959 -64.97 -26.42 5.64
CA VAL A 959 -65.61 -27.36 4.69
C VAL A 959 -66.88 -26.76 4.07
N GLU A 960 -67.62 -25.98 4.84
CA GLU A 960 -68.79 -25.17 4.43
C GLU A 960 -68.35 -23.93 3.60
N GLY A 961 -67.06 -23.57 3.66
CA GLY A 961 -66.43 -22.57 2.78
C GLY A 961 -66.47 -21.13 3.32
N GLU A 962 -67.02 -20.91 4.51
CA GLU A 962 -67.07 -19.58 5.15
C GLU A 962 -65.67 -19.09 5.55
N ILE A 963 -64.79 -20.00 5.99
CA ILE A 963 -63.41 -19.68 6.34
C ILE A 963 -62.47 -20.13 5.21
N PRO A 964 -61.74 -19.20 4.55
CA PRO A 964 -60.79 -19.57 3.50
C PRO A 964 -59.57 -20.29 4.07
N LEU A 965 -59.14 -21.37 3.39
CA LEU A 965 -57.91 -22.09 3.74
C LEU A 965 -56.70 -21.13 3.80
N PRO A 966 -55.94 -21.08 4.92
CA PRO A 966 -54.94 -20.04 5.14
C PRO A 966 -53.70 -20.22 4.25
N ILE A 967 -53.68 -19.52 3.10
CA ILE A 967 -52.51 -19.40 2.23
C ILE A 967 -51.47 -18.52 2.93
N GLY A 968 -50.35 -19.10 3.34
CA GLY A 968 -49.30 -18.42 4.09
C GLY A 968 -48.74 -17.19 3.36
N ILE A 969 -48.91 -16.02 3.98
CA ILE A 969 -48.49 -14.71 3.45
C ILE A 969 -46.97 -14.70 3.20
N GLY A 970 -46.56 -14.30 1.99
CA GLY A 970 -45.15 -14.08 1.61
C GLY A 970 -44.55 -15.04 0.58
N LEU A 971 -45.31 -15.98 0.01
CA LEU A 971 -44.83 -16.93 -1.03
C LEU A 971 -45.80 -17.10 -2.23
N SER A 972 -46.65 -16.12 -2.49
CA SER A 972 -47.68 -16.14 -3.54
C SER A 972 -47.15 -16.36 -4.97
N GLU A 973 -45.96 -15.84 -5.28
CA GLU A 973 -45.43 -15.82 -6.66
C GLU A 973 -44.79 -17.15 -7.10
N VAL A 974 -44.37 -18.01 -6.17
CA VAL A 974 -43.46 -19.13 -6.45
C VAL A 974 -44.19 -20.42 -6.86
N ARG A 975 -45.54 -20.48 -6.80
CA ARG A 975 -46.28 -21.77 -6.78
C ARG A 975 -47.59 -21.87 -7.59
N LYS A 976 -47.74 -21.25 -8.77
CA LYS A 976 -48.80 -21.70 -9.70
C LYS A 976 -48.48 -23.06 -10.34
N GLU A 977 -47.26 -23.24 -10.84
CA GLU A 977 -46.86 -24.46 -11.56
C GLU A 977 -46.77 -25.71 -10.65
N THR A 978 -46.19 -25.55 -9.45
CA THR A 978 -46.01 -26.70 -8.53
C THR A 978 -47.28 -27.14 -7.80
N LEU A 979 -48.34 -26.33 -7.80
CA LEU A 979 -49.65 -26.78 -7.33
C LEU A 979 -50.30 -27.70 -8.37
N ASN A 980 -50.22 -27.35 -9.66
CA ASN A 980 -50.71 -28.22 -10.74
C ASN A 980 -49.97 -29.56 -10.79
N SER A 981 -48.65 -29.59 -10.56
CA SER A 981 -47.89 -30.85 -10.50
C SER A 981 -48.22 -31.70 -9.25
N PHE A 982 -48.52 -31.08 -8.10
CA PHE A 982 -48.93 -31.83 -6.91
C PHE A 982 -50.36 -32.36 -7.00
N CYS A 983 -51.31 -31.57 -7.55
CA CYS A 983 -52.68 -32.02 -7.78
C CYS A 983 -52.78 -33.12 -8.84
N THR A 984 -51.94 -33.09 -9.88
CA THR A 984 -51.84 -34.20 -10.86
C THR A 984 -51.11 -35.42 -10.30
N TRP A 985 -50.23 -35.25 -9.30
CA TRP A 985 -49.63 -36.38 -8.57
C TRP A 985 -50.63 -37.06 -7.62
N MET A 986 -51.46 -36.29 -6.91
CA MET A 986 -52.56 -36.83 -6.09
C MET A 986 -53.58 -37.60 -6.94
N ARG A 987 -54.05 -37.02 -8.07
CA ARG A 987 -54.96 -37.70 -9.01
C ARG A 987 -54.36 -38.94 -9.71
N LYS A 988 -53.04 -39.18 -9.59
CA LYS A 988 -52.35 -40.41 -10.02
C LYS A 988 -52.17 -41.43 -8.89
N ARG A 989 -52.91 -41.26 -7.78
CA ARG A 989 -52.85 -42.11 -6.58
C ARG A 989 -54.22 -42.56 -6.07
N GLU A 990 -55.28 -42.03 -6.67
CA GLU A 990 -56.70 -42.37 -6.42
C GLU A 990 -57.31 -43.11 -7.63
N ASN A 991 -56.52 -43.28 -8.71
CA ASN A 991 -56.66 -44.24 -9.80
C ASN A 991 -55.43 -45.15 -9.79
#